data_AF-Q4DAD2-F1
#
_entry.id   AF-Q4DAD2-F1
#
_cell.length_a   1.000
_cell.length_b   1.000
_cell.length_c   1.000
_cell.angle_alpha   90.00
_cell.angle_beta   90.00
_cell.angle_gamma   90.00
#
_symmetry.space_group_name_H-M   'P 1'
#
loop_
_entity.id
_entity.type
_entity.pdbx_description
1 polymer ?
#
loop_
_entity_poly.entity_id
_entity_poly.type
_entity_poly.pdbx_seq_one_letter_code
_entity_poly.pdbx_strand_id
1 'polypeptide(L)'
;MDHQTMSNVPPRIGSAPLSHSQQSFPRVESRTAGAFRVCPLRPGGERPPPLQPSVSPSTNFFDRAAPQPTEPPAASHPANCIYDIAEFVKCQHTKESPPKGILDFVTELWKEMPENKDSRPEHILSREELFRGESMPSKVMKERKLHNEVLGILGRVGEGNLPKMKEELTNLPIRQSTDKEIQDVIQVIFNKSIQPEDSIFVPYYVKLVVSLINDIGEGEPAGRFIRNAIIRQCQRTFENAEEAQAQLEREIANLPEEEAEQRRLIFAGKQKANINFLGLLFTHGLVREKVVLHVLEWLLYGTERKRRFPADYELIHFMNLLLTCGKSFSKEGQEFVPKFRAVLEELMHMHPQRRMQFLLLNTVETIDNNWEPPFGAKATSSSQEHETERRPVSQLPPRNKLVLAPPMNPIPSRDGFWEAMDKFFVTSNAEEVITLLADIPDETRIVYCTSVIHRYMTTTRCVQQRARLGELFEELANKRVLPVEDVRKALFIHLRDAVKEDLFTDVPRYFCNWAIVVKGGRDVFPPSLHTEFLNILVDNGASRETLVNMVRDVHKIQSESPGSVETDARSRFRVLPALLRYTPPLLSGYSMDDTEDVFRQLRDCDSDVDYFYHLCEQEDSKGVFMCINSLGKAPHLAFSMISAIFTFVRFDVEALCREYKESVKKLVNTKQLHLLLEEVYVTWQALDRTPENSFLLFVKALRSLNAARDQLDKFKTLLTKNYGAAGKKDAAMLDKLK
;
A
#
# COMPACT_ATOMS: atom_id res chain seq x y z
N MET A 1 33.50 24.11 -5.78
CA MET A 1 32.45 25.15 -5.89
C MET A 1 31.11 24.46 -5.73
N ASP A 2 30.14 25.16 -5.16
CA ASP A 2 28.99 24.59 -4.49
C ASP A 2 27.87 24.13 -5.43
N HIS A 3 27.39 22.91 -5.23
CA HIS A 3 26.06 22.51 -5.73
C HIS A 3 25.30 21.78 -4.62
N GLN A 4 24.25 22.45 -4.12
CA GLN A 4 23.33 21.94 -3.12
C GLN A 4 22.25 21.10 -3.79
N THR A 5 22.05 19.87 -3.34
CA THR A 5 20.86 19.08 -3.67
C THR A 5 19.69 19.52 -2.79
N MET A 6 18.79 20.36 -3.31
CA MET A 6 17.56 20.71 -2.60
C MET A 6 16.50 19.62 -2.77
N SER A 7 16.25 18.86 -1.70
CA SER A 7 15.06 18.03 -1.59
C SER A 7 13.85 18.92 -1.28
N ASN A 8 12.95 18.99 -2.24
CA ASN A 8 11.68 19.71 -2.15
C ASN A 8 10.78 19.16 -1.01
N VAL A 9 10.50 19.92 0.06
CA VAL A 9 9.50 19.60 1.14
C VAL A 9 8.22 20.45 1.00
N PRO A 10 6.98 19.90 1.00
CA PRO A 10 5.75 20.68 0.71
C PRO A 10 5.47 21.76 1.76
N PRO A 11 4.74 22.84 1.42
CA PRO A 11 4.58 23.98 2.31
C PRO A 11 3.72 23.65 3.53
N ARG A 12 4.35 23.42 4.69
CA ARG A 12 3.66 23.33 5.99
C ARG A 12 3.31 24.74 6.51
N ILE A 13 2.12 25.21 6.14
CA ILE A 13 1.30 26.13 6.93
C ILE A 13 0.84 25.36 8.19
N GLY A 14 0.72 25.90 9.41
CA GLY A 14 1.10 27.20 9.94
C GLY A 14 0.49 27.38 11.35
N SER A 15 1.33 27.64 12.36
CA SER A 15 1.00 28.09 13.73
C SER A 15 0.02 27.27 14.61
N ALA A 16 0.53 26.79 15.75
CA ALA A 16 -0.25 26.70 17.00
C ALA A 16 0.04 27.97 17.84
N PRO A 17 -0.97 28.65 18.41
CA PRO A 17 -0.76 29.94 19.09
C PRO A 17 -0.42 29.77 20.58
N LEU A 18 0.85 29.47 20.90
CA LEU A 18 1.35 29.45 22.29
C LEU A 18 2.05 30.76 22.67
N SER A 19 1.34 31.88 22.58
CA SER A 19 1.87 33.18 23.03
C SER A 19 0.80 34.22 23.40
N HIS A 20 -0.15 33.88 24.28
CA HIS A 20 -0.88 34.92 25.04
C HIS A 20 -1.03 34.57 26.52
N SER A 21 -0.48 35.45 27.35
CA SER A 21 -0.63 35.47 28.80
C SER A 21 -2.10 35.65 29.21
N GLN A 22 -2.48 34.98 30.30
CA GLN A 22 -3.78 35.10 30.97
C GLN A 22 -4.26 36.56 31.08
N GLN A 23 -5.38 36.89 30.45
CA GLN A 23 -6.26 37.98 30.91
C GLN A 23 -7.71 37.50 30.92
N SER A 24 -8.29 37.52 32.11
CA SER A 24 -9.71 37.29 32.37
C SER A 24 -10.57 38.34 31.66
N PHE A 25 -11.59 37.90 30.92
CA PHE A 25 -12.67 38.78 30.46
C PHE A 25 -14.02 38.36 31.04
N PRO A 26 -14.86 39.34 31.48
CA PRO A 26 -16.04 39.05 32.28
C PRO A 26 -17.29 38.75 31.44
N ARG A 27 -18.21 38.04 32.09
CA ARG A 27 -19.57 37.75 31.65
C ARG A 27 -20.40 39.04 31.54
N VAL A 28 -20.94 39.35 30.36
CA VAL A 28 -21.94 40.44 30.18
C VAL A 28 -23.10 39.95 29.32
N GLU A 29 -24.29 40.41 29.66
CA GLU A 29 -25.58 39.91 29.18
C GLU A 29 -26.07 40.61 27.90
N SER A 30 -27.10 39.99 27.34
CA SER A 30 -27.91 40.33 26.17
C SER A 30 -28.35 41.79 25.99
N ARG A 31 -28.45 42.22 24.71
CA ARG A 31 -29.68 42.85 24.15
C ARG A 31 -29.73 42.95 22.62
N THR A 32 -30.95 42.79 22.11
CA THR A 32 -31.45 42.79 20.71
C THR A 32 -31.44 44.14 19.97
N ALA A 33 -31.37 44.13 18.61
CA ALA A 33 -32.49 44.53 17.71
C ALA A 33 -32.12 44.59 16.19
N GLY A 34 -33.11 44.38 15.30
CA GLY A 34 -33.10 44.74 13.86
C GLY A 34 -32.67 43.63 12.88
N ALA A 35 -33.51 42.75 12.30
CA ALA A 35 -34.88 42.80 11.75
C ALA A 35 -34.99 43.20 10.25
N PHE A 36 -35.32 42.23 9.39
CA PHE A 36 -36.20 42.40 8.22
C PHE A 36 -37.06 41.13 8.01
N ARG A 37 -38.31 41.34 7.54
CA ARG A 37 -39.40 40.33 7.39
C ARG A 37 -39.27 39.57 6.03
N VAL A 38 -39.90 38.42 5.77
CA VAL A 38 -41.37 38.18 5.59
C VAL A 38 -41.82 36.79 6.13
N CYS A 39 -43.11 36.69 6.49
CA CYS A 39 -43.78 35.62 7.26
C CYS A 39 -44.97 35.02 6.44
N PRO A 40 -45.94 34.27 7.03
CA PRO A 40 -45.87 32.95 7.68
C PRO A 40 -47.04 32.01 7.29
N LEU A 41 -47.11 30.81 7.91
CA LEU A 41 -48.38 30.19 8.37
C LEU A 41 -48.14 29.30 9.62
N ARG A 42 -49.19 29.03 10.42
CA ARG A 42 -49.20 28.60 11.85
C ARG A 42 -50.60 27.94 12.14
N PRO A 43 -50.96 27.45 13.36
CA PRO A 43 -50.26 26.66 14.41
C PRO A 43 -51.13 25.53 15.07
N GLY A 44 -50.57 24.86 16.10
CA GLY A 44 -51.29 24.09 17.15
C GLY A 44 -50.98 22.58 17.09
N GLY A 45 -50.68 21.82 18.15
CA GLY A 45 -50.79 21.89 19.63
C GLY A 45 -50.94 20.41 20.09
N GLU A 46 -50.54 19.89 21.26
CA GLU A 46 -50.00 20.43 22.51
C GLU A 46 -48.94 19.47 23.15
N ARG A 47 -48.64 19.64 24.46
CA ARG A 47 -47.45 19.21 25.23
C ARG A 47 -47.38 17.73 25.75
N PRO A 48 -46.16 17.22 26.09
CA PRO A 48 -45.86 16.04 26.94
C PRO A 48 -45.42 16.48 28.39
N PRO A 49 -44.88 15.65 29.36
CA PRO A 49 -43.52 15.04 29.30
C PRO A 49 -43.37 13.69 30.15
N PRO A 50 -42.38 13.35 31.04
CA PRO A 50 -41.92 11.94 31.27
C PRO A 50 -41.70 11.54 32.79
N LEU A 51 -40.59 10.82 33.12
CA LEU A 51 -40.05 10.35 34.45
C LEU A 51 -40.44 8.89 34.86
N GLN A 52 -39.64 8.04 35.54
CA GLN A 52 -38.20 7.97 35.94
C GLN A 52 -37.82 6.50 36.33
N PRO A 53 -36.52 6.14 36.56
CA PRO A 53 -36.04 4.74 36.65
C PRO A 53 -35.81 4.16 38.06
N SER A 54 -35.75 2.82 38.16
CA SER A 54 -35.38 2.01 39.35
C SER A 54 -35.28 0.52 38.93
N VAL A 55 -34.42 -0.40 39.40
CA VAL A 55 -33.19 -0.42 40.23
C VAL A 55 -32.38 -1.70 39.87
N SER A 56 -31.12 -1.86 40.33
CA SER A 56 -30.23 -3.02 40.04
C SER A 56 -30.01 -3.96 41.28
N PRO A 57 -29.00 -4.88 41.38
CA PRO A 57 -29.30 -6.32 41.54
C PRO A 57 -28.66 -7.01 42.78
N SER A 58 -28.99 -8.30 43.03
CA SER A 58 -28.21 -9.25 43.86
C SER A 58 -28.66 -10.71 43.57
N THR A 59 -27.85 -11.60 42.99
CA THR A 59 -26.85 -12.54 43.58
C THR A 59 -27.41 -13.76 44.33
N ASN A 60 -26.69 -14.90 44.21
CA ASN A 60 -26.73 -16.15 45.00
C ASN A 60 -27.76 -17.23 44.61
N PHE A 61 -27.47 -18.53 44.70
CA PHE A 61 -26.20 -19.31 44.68
C PHE A 61 -26.56 -20.78 44.32
N PHE A 62 -25.58 -21.59 43.93
CA PHE A 62 -25.64 -23.04 43.65
C PHE A 62 -26.68 -23.88 44.43
N ASP A 63 -27.39 -24.80 43.76
CA ASP A 63 -27.29 -26.23 44.13
C ASP A 63 -27.66 -27.22 42.98
N ARG A 64 -27.46 -28.51 43.24
CA ARG A 64 -27.07 -29.56 42.29
C ARG A 64 -28.00 -30.77 42.31
N ALA A 65 -28.63 -31.13 41.18
CA ALA A 65 -29.01 -32.51 40.83
C ALA A 65 -29.51 -32.63 39.37
N ALA A 66 -29.14 -33.72 38.68
CA ALA A 66 -29.77 -34.16 37.43
C ALA A 66 -30.24 -35.61 37.60
N PRO A 67 -31.39 -36.00 37.04
CA PRO A 67 -31.38 -37.18 36.15
C PRO A 67 -32.45 -37.20 35.02
N GLN A 68 -32.00 -37.24 33.76
CA GLN A 68 -32.68 -37.78 32.54
C GLN A 68 -34.18 -37.40 32.27
N PRO A 69 -34.89 -38.02 31.31
CA PRO A 69 -34.90 -37.52 29.92
C PRO A 69 -36.30 -37.20 29.37
N THR A 70 -36.41 -36.23 28.44
CA THR A 70 -37.64 -35.99 27.67
C THR A 70 -37.34 -35.33 26.32
N GLU A 71 -37.85 -35.90 25.22
CA GLU A 71 -37.87 -35.24 23.91
C GLU A 71 -38.86 -34.05 23.95
N PRO A 72 -38.45 -32.83 23.57
CA PRO A 72 -39.37 -31.72 23.36
C PRO A 72 -40.04 -31.81 21.97
N PRO A 73 -41.27 -31.31 21.80
CA PRO A 73 -42.00 -31.41 20.55
C PRO A 73 -41.39 -30.53 19.45
N ALA A 74 -41.63 -30.91 18.19
CA ALA A 74 -41.13 -30.20 17.00
C ALA A 74 -41.47 -28.70 17.04
N ALA A 75 -40.44 -27.86 17.15
CA ALA A 75 -40.58 -26.41 17.14
C ALA A 75 -40.99 -25.92 15.75
N SER A 76 -42.07 -25.14 15.68
CA SER A 76 -42.44 -24.42 14.46
C SER A 76 -41.51 -23.22 14.29
N HIS A 77 -40.91 -23.09 13.09
CA HIS A 77 -40.05 -21.97 12.73
C HIS A 77 -40.86 -20.94 11.91
N PRO A 78 -41.40 -19.86 12.52
CA PRO A 78 -42.11 -18.83 11.78
C PRO A 78 -41.14 -17.98 10.96
N ALA A 79 -41.59 -17.54 9.77
CA ALA A 79 -40.79 -16.79 8.81
C ALA A 79 -40.32 -15.40 9.29
N ASN A 80 -40.84 -14.90 10.42
CA ASN A 80 -40.60 -13.55 10.93
C ASN A 80 -39.75 -13.53 12.22
N CYS A 81 -39.02 -14.61 12.53
CA CYS A 81 -38.14 -14.64 13.70
C CYS A 81 -36.72 -14.16 13.35
N ILE A 82 -36.14 -13.30 14.18
CA ILE A 82 -34.72 -12.92 14.10
C ILE A 82 -33.93 -13.97 14.88
N TYR A 83 -33.13 -14.77 14.18
CA TYR A 83 -32.30 -15.81 14.77
C TYR A 83 -30.94 -15.25 15.20
N ASP A 84 -30.42 -15.72 16.34
CA ASP A 84 -29.10 -15.33 16.83
C ASP A 84 -27.99 -15.98 15.98
N ILE A 85 -27.11 -15.16 15.41
CA ILE A 85 -25.93 -15.61 14.65
C ILE A 85 -25.05 -16.52 15.51
N ALA A 86 -24.98 -16.33 16.83
CA ALA A 86 -24.23 -17.19 17.73
C ALA A 86 -24.79 -18.63 17.82
N GLU A 87 -26.05 -18.88 17.47
CA GLU A 87 -26.59 -20.24 17.32
C GLU A 87 -26.17 -20.87 15.99
N PHE A 88 -26.19 -20.11 14.89
CA PHE A 88 -25.71 -20.58 13.59
C PHE A 88 -24.21 -20.91 13.58
N VAL A 89 -23.38 -20.13 14.30
CA VAL A 89 -21.94 -20.40 14.42
C VAL A 89 -21.65 -21.75 15.13
N LYS A 90 -22.52 -22.21 16.04
CA LYS A 90 -22.41 -23.55 16.66
C LYS A 90 -22.59 -24.67 15.63
N CYS A 91 -23.44 -24.45 14.62
CA CYS A 91 -23.69 -25.39 13.53
C CYS A 91 -22.59 -25.38 12.45
N GLN A 92 -21.69 -24.40 12.43
CA GLN A 92 -20.59 -24.31 11.45
C GLN A 92 -19.56 -25.46 11.57
N HIS A 93 -19.63 -26.26 12.64
CA HIS A 93 -18.65 -27.31 12.99
C HIS A 93 -19.27 -28.73 13.06
N THR A 94 -20.54 -28.92 12.70
CA THR A 94 -21.15 -30.27 12.65
C THR A 94 -20.51 -31.11 11.55
N LYS A 95 -20.01 -32.30 11.93
CA LYS A 95 -19.38 -33.27 11.00
C LYS A 95 -20.38 -34.01 10.10
N GLU A 96 -21.67 -33.90 10.37
CA GLU A 96 -22.72 -34.55 9.59
C GLU A 96 -23.17 -33.64 8.45
N SER A 97 -23.23 -34.18 7.23
CA SER A 97 -23.76 -33.44 6.09
C SER A 97 -25.23 -33.10 6.33
N PRO A 98 -25.67 -31.85 6.11
CA PRO A 98 -27.06 -31.47 6.31
C PRO A 98 -28.00 -32.29 5.42
N PRO A 99 -29.25 -32.57 5.88
CA PRO A 99 -30.24 -33.31 5.12
C PRO A 99 -30.43 -32.75 3.70
N LYS A 100 -30.59 -33.64 2.71
CA LYS A 100 -30.62 -33.27 1.29
C LYS A 100 -31.61 -32.14 0.96
N GLY A 101 -32.80 -32.14 1.55
CA GLY A 101 -33.80 -31.08 1.35
C GLY A 101 -33.36 -29.70 1.84
N ILE A 102 -32.48 -29.61 2.85
CA ILE A 102 -31.90 -28.33 3.30
C ILE A 102 -30.84 -27.86 2.30
N LEU A 103 -30.01 -28.77 1.76
CA LEU A 103 -29.06 -28.42 0.69
C LEU A 103 -29.77 -27.94 -0.57
N ASP A 104 -30.84 -28.64 -0.98
CA ASP A 104 -31.66 -28.24 -2.14
C ASP A 104 -32.28 -26.85 -1.92
N PHE A 105 -32.83 -26.58 -0.73
CA PHE A 105 -33.41 -25.27 -0.36
C PHE A 105 -32.37 -24.14 -0.31
N VAL A 106 -31.20 -24.37 0.31
CA VAL A 106 -30.10 -23.39 0.35
C VAL A 106 -29.57 -23.11 -1.06
N THR A 107 -29.55 -24.11 -1.94
CA THR A 107 -29.15 -23.95 -3.35
C THR A 107 -30.15 -23.11 -4.15
N GLU A 108 -31.46 -23.25 -3.90
CA GLU A 108 -32.50 -22.37 -4.47
C GLU A 108 -32.34 -20.92 -3.96
N LEU A 109 -32.19 -20.73 -2.64
CA LEU A 109 -31.99 -19.42 -2.03
C LEU A 109 -30.74 -18.70 -2.57
N TRP A 110 -29.64 -19.43 -2.72
CA TRP A 110 -28.39 -18.90 -3.28
C TRP A 110 -28.55 -18.45 -4.73
N LYS A 111 -29.32 -19.17 -5.57
CA LYS A 111 -29.63 -18.76 -6.96
C LYS A 111 -30.50 -17.50 -7.04
N GLU A 112 -31.34 -17.24 -6.03
CA GLU A 112 -32.26 -16.10 -6.02
C GLU A 112 -31.63 -14.79 -5.51
N MET A 113 -30.47 -14.85 -4.84
CA MET A 113 -29.77 -13.67 -4.32
C MET A 113 -29.31 -12.71 -5.45
N PRO A 114 -29.43 -11.37 -5.29
CA PRO A 114 -29.06 -10.40 -6.33
C PRO A 114 -27.60 -10.54 -6.77
N GLU A 115 -26.71 -10.70 -5.80
CA GLU A 115 -25.25 -10.88 -5.99
C GLU A 115 -24.92 -12.08 -6.91
N ASN A 116 -25.74 -13.13 -6.89
CA ASN A 116 -25.55 -14.33 -7.71
C ASN A 116 -26.30 -14.28 -9.06
N LYS A 117 -27.23 -13.33 -9.24
CA LYS A 117 -27.91 -13.11 -10.53
C LYS A 117 -26.99 -12.43 -11.54
N ASP A 118 -26.15 -11.51 -11.08
CA ASP A 118 -25.15 -10.82 -11.93
C ASP A 118 -23.83 -11.61 -12.06
N SER A 119 -23.53 -12.50 -11.09
CA SER A 119 -22.30 -13.34 -11.09
C SER A 119 -22.34 -14.54 -12.03
N ARG A 120 -23.22 -14.58 -13.03
CA ARG A 120 -23.35 -15.69 -14.00
C ARG A 120 -22.34 -15.56 -15.15
N PRO A 121 -21.29 -16.39 -15.25
CA PRO A 121 -20.54 -16.53 -16.49
C PRO A 121 -21.36 -17.44 -17.40
N GLU A 122 -21.86 -16.95 -18.53
CA GLU A 122 -22.79 -17.67 -19.43
C GLU A 122 -22.23 -18.98 -20.07
N HIS A 123 -21.04 -19.44 -19.67
CA HIS A 123 -20.27 -20.48 -20.35
C HIS A 123 -19.86 -21.69 -19.49
N ILE A 124 -20.11 -21.72 -18.18
CA ILE A 124 -19.82 -22.90 -17.34
C ILE A 124 -21.10 -23.75 -17.16
N LEU A 125 -21.41 -24.54 -18.20
CA LEU A 125 -22.30 -25.69 -18.03
C LEU A 125 -21.67 -26.70 -17.09
N SER A 126 -22.44 -27.22 -16.13
CA SER A 126 -21.92 -28.25 -15.22
C SER A 126 -21.54 -29.51 -16.00
N ARG A 127 -20.52 -30.22 -15.52
CA ARG A 127 -19.96 -31.40 -16.18
C ARG A 127 -21.00 -32.52 -16.31
N GLU A 128 -21.98 -32.54 -15.42
CA GLU A 128 -23.10 -33.48 -15.35
C GLU A 128 -24.29 -33.14 -16.28
N GLU A 129 -24.41 -31.88 -16.72
CA GLU A 129 -25.43 -31.43 -17.70
C GLU A 129 -24.98 -31.66 -19.14
N LEU A 130 -23.67 -31.63 -19.42
CA LEU A 130 -23.12 -31.79 -20.77
C LEU A 130 -23.38 -33.18 -21.41
N PHE A 131 -23.81 -34.16 -20.61
CA PHE A 131 -24.03 -35.56 -21.03
C PHE A 131 -25.46 -36.08 -20.80
N ARG A 132 -26.42 -35.21 -20.47
CA ARG A 132 -27.85 -35.56 -20.33
C ARG A 132 -28.74 -34.58 -21.09
N GLY A 133 -28.94 -34.86 -22.38
CA GLY A 133 -29.84 -34.11 -23.25
C GLY A 133 -29.77 -34.62 -24.69
N GLU A 134 -30.92 -34.89 -25.29
CA GLU A 134 -31.02 -35.61 -26.57
C GLU A 134 -30.60 -34.75 -27.77
N SER A 135 -29.74 -35.33 -28.63
CA SER A 135 -29.50 -34.96 -30.04
C SER A 135 -29.49 -33.47 -30.44
N MET A 136 -28.33 -32.77 -30.39
CA MET A 136 -27.98 -31.61 -31.26
C MET A 136 -26.47 -31.16 -31.20
N PRO A 137 -25.43 -32.03 -31.35
CA PRO A 137 -24.08 -31.70 -30.82
C PRO A 137 -23.08 -30.99 -31.76
N SER A 138 -23.28 -31.01 -33.09
CA SER A 138 -22.14 -30.87 -34.03
C SER A 138 -21.60 -29.45 -34.31
N LYS A 139 -22.40 -28.38 -34.10
CA LYS A 139 -21.99 -27.00 -34.43
C LYS A 139 -21.45 -26.24 -33.21
N VAL A 140 -22.16 -26.29 -32.07
CA VAL A 140 -21.78 -25.62 -30.82
C VAL A 140 -20.46 -26.13 -30.25
N MET A 141 -20.14 -27.42 -30.43
CA MET A 141 -18.84 -27.97 -30.02
C MET A 141 -17.66 -27.44 -30.83
N LYS A 142 -17.85 -27.03 -32.10
CA LYS A 142 -16.78 -26.44 -32.92
C LYS A 142 -16.49 -25.00 -32.51
N GLU A 143 -17.54 -24.21 -32.31
CA GLU A 143 -17.45 -22.82 -31.89
C GLU A 143 -16.72 -22.69 -30.54
N ARG A 144 -17.11 -23.50 -29.53
CA ARG A 144 -16.39 -23.56 -28.24
C ARG A 144 -14.96 -24.12 -28.35
N LYS A 145 -14.66 -24.94 -29.36
CA LYS A 145 -13.31 -25.52 -29.52
C LYS A 145 -12.29 -24.43 -29.87
N LEU A 146 -12.61 -23.56 -30.83
CA LEU A 146 -11.72 -22.47 -31.23
C LEU A 146 -11.49 -21.48 -30.07
N HIS A 147 -12.58 -21.10 -29.37
CA HIS A 147 -12.54 -20.27 -28.16
C HIS A 147 -11.56 -20.82 -27.11
N ASN A 148 -11.71 -22.11 -26.76
CA ASN A 148 -10.89 -22.78 -25.75
C ASN A 148 -9.44 -22.98 -26.20
N GLU A 149 -9.19 -23.24 -27.48
CA GLU A 149 -7.83 -23.36 -28.04
C GLU A 149 -7.09 -22.01 -27.97
N VAL A 150 -7.77 -20.90 -28.29
CA VAL A 150 -7.20 -19.54 -28.15
C VAL A 150 -6.95 -19.19 -26.68
N LEU A 151 -7.89 -19.45 -25.76
CA LEU A 151 -7.65 -19.29 -24.32
C LEU A 151 -6.45 -20.12 -23.83
N GLY A 152 -6.29 -21.34 -24.33
CA GLY A 152 -5.14 -22.20 -24.03
C GLY A 152 -3.82 -21.64 -24.56
N ILE A 153 -3.79 -20.99 -25.72
CA ILE A 153 -2.60 -20.29 -26.23
C ILE A 153 -2.28 -19.07 -25.36
N LEU A 154 -3.29 -18.23 -25.06
CA LEU A 154 -3.12 -17.04 -24.22
C LEU A 154 -2.66 -17.37 -22.80
N GLY A 155 -3.17 -18.43 -22.18
CA GLY A 155 -2.76 -18.85 -20.83
C GLY A 155 -1.37 -19.47 -20.75
N ARG A 156 -0.73 -19.80 -21.88
CA ARG A 156 0.61 -20.42 -21.94
C ARG A 156 1.70 -19.50 -22.49
N VAL A 157 1.36 -18.37 -23.11
CA VAL A 157 2.35 -17.54 -23.82
C VAL A 157 3.25 -16.74 -22.87
N GLY A 158 4.55 -16.79 -23.16
CA GLY A 158 5.59 -15.99 -22.53
C GLY A 158 6.77 -15.80 -23.47
N GLU A 159 7.82 -15.12 -23.02
CA GLU A 159 8.95 -14.73 -23.88
C GLU A 159 9.62 -15.92 -24.60
N GLY A 160 9.96 -16.97 -23.85
CA GLY A 160 10.67 -18.13 -24.38
C GLY A 160 9.87 -19.04 -25.33
N ASN A 161 8.53 -18.98 -25.32
CA ASN A 161 7.68 -19.84 -26.16
C ASN A 161 6.84 -19.06 -27.19
N LEU A 162 6.96 -17.73 -27.25
CA LEU A 162 6.23 -16.88 -28.19
C LEU A 162 6.30 -17.36 -29.65
N PRO A 163 7.43 -17.83 -30.22
CA PRO A 163 7.46 -18.34 -31.59
C PRO A 163 6.54 -19.55 -31.78
N LYS A 164 6.52 -20.48 -30.81
CA LYS A 164 5.65 -21.65 -30.83
C LYS A 164 4.17 -21.28 -30.68
N MET A 165 3.86 -20.33 -29.80
CA MET A 165 2.48 -19.86 -29.60
C MET A 165 1.94 -19.11 -30.83
N LYS A 166 2.80 -18.42 -31.58
CA LYS A 166 2.45 -17.86 -32.90
C LYS A 166 2.10 -18.95 -33.90
N GLU A 167 2.93 -19.99 -34.00
CA GLU A 167 2.70 -21.14 -34.89
C GLU A 167 1.41 -21.89 -34.52
N GLU A 168 1.17 -22.17 -33.24
CA GLU A 168 -0.07 -22.79 -32.76
C GLU A 168 -1.30 -21.94 -33.12
N LEU A 169 -1.22 -20.59 -33.05
CA LEU A 169 -2.30 -19.69 -33.43
C LEU A 169 -2.55 -19.64 -34.95
N THR A 170 -1.50 -19.64 -35.79
CA THR A 170 -1.65 -19.66 -37.25
C THR A 170 -2.11 -21.02 -37.79
N ASN A 171 -1.85 -22.10 -37.05
CA ASN A 171 -2.33 -23.45 -37.38
C ASN A 171 -3.82 -23.67 -37.05
N LEU A 172 -4.48 -22.75 -36.32
CA LEU A 172 -5.93 -22.81 -36.12
C LEU A 172 -6.68 -22.54 -37.44
N PRO A 173 -7.84 -23.17 -37.67
CA PRO A 173 -8.57 -23.08 -38.94
C PRO A 173 -9.32 -21.75 -39.16
N ILE A 174 -8.73 -20.62 -38.75
CA ILE A 174 -9.35 -19.29 -38.71
C ILE A 174 -9.85 -18.82 -40.09
N ARG A 175 -9.15 -19.19 -41.17
CA ARG A 175 -9.60 -18.94 -42.57
C ARG A 175 -10.88 -19.68 -42.96
N GLN A 176 -11.25 -20.73 -42.22
CA GLN A 176 -12.43 -21.57 -42.44
C GLN A 176 -13.52 -21.35 -41.36
N SER A 177 -13.21 -20.55 -40.33
CA SER A 177 -14.14 -20.17 -39.27
C SER A 177 -15.19 -19.17 -39.77
N THR A 178 -16.33 -19.17 -39.10
CA THR A 178 -17.40 -18.19 -39.35
C THR A 178 -17.06 -16.82 -38.76
N ASP A 179 -17.64 -15.76 -39.32
CA ASP A 179 -17.56 -14.39 -38.81
C ASP A 179 -17.79 -14.28 -37.28
N LYS A 180 -18.71 -15.09 -36.73
CA LYS A 180 -19.00 -15.14 -35.28
C LYS A 180 -17.85 -15.75 -34.48
N GLU A 181 -17.30 -16.87 -34.94
CA GLU A 181 -16.12 -17.52 -34.32
C GLU A 181 -14.88 -16.62 -34.40
N ILE A 182 -14.65 -15.94 -35.52
CA ILE A 182 -13.54 -14.99 -35.66
C ILE A 182 -13.72 -13.78 -34.74
N GLN A 183 -14.95 -13.24 -34.63
CA GLN A 183 -15.23 -12.15 -33.71
C GLN A 183 -15.04 -12.57 -32.25
N ASP A 184 -15.45 -13.77 -31.88
CA ASP A 184 -15.26 -14.33 -30.54
C ASP A 184 -13.77 -14.49 -30.20
N VAL A 185 -12.94 -14.99 -31.12
CA VAL A 185 -11.47 -15.04 -30.94
C VAL A 185 -10.88 -13.66 -30.64
N ILE A 186 -11.29 -12.61 -31.36
CA ILE A 186 -10.82 -11.25 -31.09
C ILE A 186 -11.35 -10.74 -29.74
N GLN A 187 -12.62 -11.01 -29.41
CA GLN A 187 -13.22 -10.64 -28.13
C GLN A 187 -12.51 -11.32 -26.94
N VAL A 188 -12.15 -12.60 -27.05
CA VAL A 188 -11.36 -13.35 -26.06
C VAL A 188 -10.01 -12.69 -25.82
N ILE A 189 -9.26 -12.38 -26.89
CA ILE A 189 -7.93 -11.76 -26.76
C ILE A 189 -8.03 -10.38 -26.11
N PHE A 190 -9.02 -9.56 -26.50
CA PHE A 190 -9.25 -8.24 -25.91
C PHE A 190 -9.66 -8.34 -24.44
N ASN A 191 -10.63 -9.21 -24.10
CA ASN A 191 -11.10 -9.40 -22.73
C ASN A 191 -10.00 -9.92 -21.79
N LYS A 192 -9.07 -10.72 -22.29
CA LYS A 192 -7.88 -11.17 -21.53
C LYS A 192 -6.81 -10.08 -21.42
N SER A 193 -6.71 -9.20 -22.42
CA SER A 193 -5.71 -8.11 -22.45
C SER A 193 -6.05 -6.92 -21.53
N ILE A 194 -7.31 -6.78 -21.11
CA ILE A 194 -7.75 -5.70 -20.20
C ILE A 194 -7.78 -6.12 -18.73
N GLN A 195 -7.46 -7.36 -18.39
CA GLN A 195 -7.40 -7.79 -16.99
C GLN A 195 -6.12 -7.24 -16.31
N PRO A 196 -6.22 -6.66 -15.10
CA PRO A 196 -5.07 -6.08 -14.42
C PRO A 196 -3.99 -7.11 -14.05
N GLU A 197 -4.37 -8.35 -13.75
CA GLU A 197 -3.45 -9.46 -13.47
C GLU A 197 -2.62 -9.90 -14.69
N ASP A 198 -3.16 -9.71 -15.90
CA ASP A 198 -2.49 -10.10 -17.15
C ASP A 198 -1.55 -9.01 -17.70
N SER A 199 -1.40 -7.86 -17.03
CA SER A 199 -0.73 -6.66 -17.58
C SER A 199 0.70 -6.92 -18.10
N ILE A 200 1.42 -7.87 -17.50
CA ILE A 200 2.76 -8.30 -17.92
C ILE A 200 2.77 -9.17 -19.20
N PHE A 201 1.64 -9.81 -19.52
CA PHE A 201 1.48 -10.70 -20.67
C PHE A 201 0.87 -10.02 -21.90
N VAL A 202 0.19 -8.88 -21.73
CA VAL A 202 -0.41 -8.09 -22.82
C VAL A 202 0.54 -7.83 -24.00
N PRO A 203 1.85 -7.53 -23.81
CA PRO A 203 2.78 -7.40 -24.94
C PRO A 203 2.91 -8.66 -25.81
N TYR A 204 2.72 -9.86 -25.25
CA TYR A 204 2.70 -11.11 -26.01
C TYR A 204 1.35 -11.32 -26.72
N TYR A 205 0.23 -10.98 -26.07
CA TYR A 205 -1.10 -11.03 -26.68
C TYR A 205 -1.19 -10.15 -27.92
N VAL A 206 -0.66 -8.92 -27.85
CA VAL A 206 -0.58 -8.02 -29.03
C VAL A 206 0.34 -8.60 -30.10
N LYS A 207 1.51 -9.15 -29.74
CA LYS A 207 2.41 -9.82 -30.71
C LYS A 207 1.79 -11.06 -31.37
N LEU A 208 0.83 -11.74 -30.72
CA LEU A 208 0.04 -12.83 -31.30
C LEU A 208 -0.99 -12.29 -32.31
N VAL A 209 -1.72 -11.22 -31.97
CA VAL A 209 -2.66 -10.54 -32.91
C VAL A 209 -1.92 -10.04 -34.16
N VAL A 210 -0.75 -9.42 -33.99
CA VAL A 210 0.11 -9.00 -35.11
C VAL A 210 0.54 -10.19 -35.96
N SER A 211 0.87 -11.34 -35.35
CA SER A 211 1.18 -12.56 -36.11
C SER A 211 -0.01 -13.03 -36.93
N LEU A 212 -1.22 -12.99 -36.35
CA LEU A 212 -2.46 -13.40 -37.00
C LEU A 212 -2.83 -12.52 -38.21
N ILE A 213 -2.71 -11.19 -38.10
CA ILE A 213 -3.01 -10.28 -39.23
C ILE A 213 -1.92 -10.21 -40.30
N ASN A 214 -0.74 -10.78 -40.02
CA ASN A 214 0.36 -10.90 -40.98
C ASN A 214 0.29 -12.23 -41.73
N ASP A 215 -0.17 -13.31 -41.09
CA ASP A 215 -0.50 -14.57 -41.76
C ASP A 215 -1.76 -14.40 -42.64
N ILE A 216 -2.85 -13.91 -42.06
CA ILE A 216 -4.12 -13.71 -42.77
C ILE A 216 -4.19 -12.29 -43.33
N GLY A 217 -3.59 -12.09 -44.49
CA GLY A 217 -3.47 -10.79 -45.15
C GLY A 217 -4.81 -10.13 -45.53
N GLU A 218 -4.81 -8.80 -45.69
CA GLU A 218 -6.02 -7.99 -45.96
C GLU A 218 -6.71 -8.26 -47.32
N GLY A 219 -6.00 -8.93 -48.23
CA GLY A 219 -6.56 -9.45 -49.48
C GLY A 219 -7.52 -10.63 -49.27
N GLU A 220 -7.37 -11.39 -48.17
CA GLU A 220 -8.27 -12.47 -47.82
C GLU A 220 -9.55 -11.94 -47.14
N PRO A 221 -10.74 -12.53 -47.39
CA PRO A 221 -11.98 -12.15 -46.71
C PRO A 221 -11.86 -12.25 -45.18
N ALA A 222 -11.24 -13.32 -44.67
CA ALA A 222 -10.99 -13.51 -43.24
C ALA A 222 -10.05 -12.43 -42.67
N GLY A 223 -8.96 -12.09 -43.37
CA GLY A 223 -8.01 -11.07 -42.91
C GLY A 223 -8.63 -9.67 -42.84
N ARG A 224 -9.47 -9.33 -43.83
CA ARG A 224 -10.27 -8.10 -43.81
C ARG A 224 -11.30 -8.11 -42.66
N PHE A 225 -11.95 -9.25 -42.42
CA PHE A 225 -12.89 -9.38 -41.30
C PHE A 225 -12.19 -9.23 -39.95
N ILE A 226 -11.03 -9.87 -39.75
CA ILE A 226 -10.20 -9.75 -38.54
C ILE A 226 -9.80 -8.30 -38.28
N ARG A 227 -9.26 -7.60 -39.28
CA ARG A 227 -8.87 -6.18 -39.15
C ARG A 227 -10.08 -5.30 -38.78
N ASN A 228 -11.22 -5.52 -39.41
CA ASN A 228 -12.46 -4.82 -39.06
C ASN A 228 -12.99 -5.19 -37.67
N ALA A 229 -12.85 -6.45 -37.23
CA ALA A 229 -13.24 -6.89 -35.89
C ALA A 229 -12.35 -6.26 -34.82
N ILE A 230 -11.03 -6.19 -35.03
CA ILE A 230 -10.07 -5.47 -34.17
C ILE A 230 -10.48 -3.99 -34.06
N ILE A 231 -10.76 -3.30 -35.18
CA ILE A 231 -11.19 -1.89 -35.15
C ILE A 231 -12.49 -1.71 -34.35
N ARG A 232 -13.51 -2.56 -34.57
CA ARG A 232 -14.77 -2.53 -33.81
C ARG A 232 -14.57 -2.81 -32.33
N GLN A 233 -13.69 -3.76 -31.98
CA GLN A 233 -13.43 -4.14 -30.61
C GLN A 233 -12.61 -3.08 -29.88
N CYS A 234 -11.60 -2.48 -30.51
CA CYS A 234 -10.93 -1.27 -30.00
C CYS A 234 -11.95 -0.18 -29.69
N GLN A 235 -12.81 0.16 -30.64
CA GLN A 235 -13.82 1.21 -30.45
C GLN A 235 -14.72 0.90 -29.24
N ARG A 236 -15.28 -0.31 -29.15
CA ARG A 236 -16.07 -0.75 -27.99
C ARG A 236 -15.29 -0.70 -26.68
N THR A 237 -14.06 -1.21 -26.63
CA THR A 237 -13.25 -1.24 -25.41
C THR A 237 -12.96 0.16 -24.88
N PHE A 238 -12.69 1.14 -25.76
CA PHE A 238 -12.37 2.51 -25.33
C PHE A 238 -13.60 3.39 -25.13
N GLU A 239 -14.70 3.17 -25.87
CA GLU A 239 -16.02 3.75 -25.55
C GLU A 239 -16.52 3.24 -24.19
N ASN A 240 -16.41 1.94 -23.91
CA ASN A 240 -16.76 1.36 -22.62
C ASN A 240 -15.86 1.89 -21.49
N ALA A 241 -14.57 2.15 -21.74
CA ALA A 241 -13.67 2.71 -20.73
C ALA A 241 -14.03 4.17 -20.38
N GLU A 242 -14.44 4.95 -21.37
CA GLU A 242 -14.92 6.33 -21.17
C GLU A 242 -16.27 6.35 -20.43
N GLU A 243 -17.23 5.52 -20.85
CA GLU A 243 -18.53 5.39 -20.17
C GLU A 243 -18.36 4.85 -18.75
N ALA A 244 -17.45 3.91 -18.51
CA ALA A 244 -17.17 3.39 -17.18
C ALA A 244 -16.51 4.43 -16.26
N GLN A 245 -15.67 5.33 -16.78
CA GLN A 245 -15.21 6.50 -16.00
C GLN A 245 -16.41 7.42 -15.71
N ALA A 246 -17.22 7.75 -16.72
CA ALA A 246 -18.38 8.62 -16.53
C ALA A 246 -19.40 8.03 -15.53
N GLN A 247 -19.54 6.72 -15.48
CA GLN A 247 -20.35 5.98 -14.51
C GLN A 247 -19.74 6.04 -13.12
N LEU A 248 -18.42 5.82 -12.98
CA LEU A 248 -17.70 5.96 -11.71
C LEU A 248 -17.89 7.36 -11.12
N GLU A 249 -17.64 8.43 -11.90
CA GLU A 249 -17.81 9.81 -11.44
C GLU A 249 -19.25 10.08 -10.94
N ARG A 250 -20.26 9.51 -11.63
CA ARG A 250 -21.68 9.63 -11.24
C ARG A 250 -22.03 8.84 -9.98
N GLU A 251 -21.43 7.67 -9.79
CA GLU A 251 -21.59 6.86 -8.58
C GLU A 251 -20.96 7.56 -7.38
N ILE A 252 -19.67 7.89 -7.46
CA ILE A 252 -18.92 8.43 -6.31
C ILE A 252 -19.31 9.85 -5.92
N ALA A 253 -20.00 10.62 -6.78
CA ALA A 253 -20.40 12.01 -6.51
C ALA A 253 -21.27 12.20 -5.25
N ASN A 254 -21.92 11.14 -4.75
CA ASN A 254 -22.73 11.17 -3.52
C ASN A 254 -22.19 10.24 -2.41
N LEU A 255 -21.01 9.64 -2.58
CA LEU A 255 -20.37 8.79 -1.58
C LEU A 255 -19.55 9.62 -0.57
N PRO A 256 -19.28 9.11 0.63
CA PRO A 256 -18.24 9.65 1.50
C PRO A 256 -16.87 9.62 0.80
N GLU A 257 -16.02 10.61 1.05
CA GLU A 257 -14.74 10.76 0.33
C GLU A 257 -13.82 9.53 0.46
N GLU A 258 -13.83 8.84 1.61
CA GLU A 258 -13.07 7.60 1.83
C GLU A 258 -13.55 6.44 0.94
N GLU A 259 -14.87 6.25 0.77
CA GLU A 259 -15.38 5.24 -0.16
C GLU A 259 -15.18 5.68 -1.63
N ALA A 260 -15.32 6.97 -1.93
CA ALA A 260 -15.03 7.52 -3.25
C ALA A 260 -13.57 7.29 -3.67
N GLU A 261 -12.59 7.57 -2.79
CA GLU A 261 -11.17 7.28 -2.98
C GLU A 261 -10.91 5.79 -3.23
N GLN A 262 -11.50 4.89 -2.44
CA GLN A 262 -11.31 3.45 -2.61
C GLN A 262 -11.91 2.94 -3.94
N ARG A 263 -13.06 3.47 -4.36
CA ARG A 263 -13.67 3.20 -5.67
C ARG A 263 -12.79 3.71 -6.81
N ARG A 264 -12.22 4.91 -6.70
CA ARG A 264 -11.23 5.47 -7.66
C ARG A 264 -10.00 4.57 -7.77
N LEU A 265 -9.44 4.10 -6.66
CA LEU A 265 -8.24 3.24 -6.65
C LEU A 265 -8.49 1.90 -7.37
N ILE A 266 -9.60 1.23 -7.08
CA ILE A 266 -9.99 -0.04 -7.74
C ILE A 266 -10.21 0.19 -9.24
N PHE A 267 -10.87 1.29 -9.62
CA PHE A 267 -11.10 1.62 -11.03
C PHE A 267 -9.80 1.94 -11.77
N ALA A 268 -8.90 2.74 -11.17
CA ALA A 268 -7.59 3.08 -11.73
C ALA A 268 -6.73 1.83 -12.01
N GLY A 269 -6.87 0.76 -11.21
CA GLY A 269 -6.25 -0.54 -11.48
C GLY A 269 -6.68 -1.15 -12.83
N LYS A 270 -7.98 -1.20 -13.09
CA LYS A 270 -8.56 -1.68 -14.36
C LYS A 270 -8.23 -0.72 -15.52
N GLN A 271 -8.32 0.59 -15.27
CA GLN A 271 -8.09 1.60 -16.29
C GLN A 271 -6.61 1.64 -16.72
N LYS A 272 -5.66 1.41 -15.82
CA LYS A 272 -4.24 1.20 -16.16
C LYS A 272 -4.05 0.08 -17.18
N ALA A 273 -4.78 -1.04 -17.06
CA ALA A 273 -4.69 -2.15 -17.99
C ALA A 273 -5.23 -1.77 -19.38
N ASN A 274 -6.42 -1.13 -19.43
CA ASN A 274 -7.00 -0.59 -20.67
C ASN A 274 -6.03 0.35 -21.40
N ILE A 275 -5.41 1.28 -20.67
CA ILE A 275 -4.52 2.30 -21.23
C ILE A 275 -3.17 1.71 -21.68
N ASN A 276 -2.60 0.76 -20.94
CA ASN A 276 -1.42 0.02 -21.38
C ASN A 276 -1.69 -0.77 -22.67
N PHE A 277 -2.84 -1.46 -22.74
CA PHE A 277 -3.26 -2.19 -23.93
C PHE A 277 -3.48 -1.27 -25.15
N LEU A 278 -4.08 -0.09 -24.97
CA LEU A 278 -4.20 0.93 -26.03
C LEU A 278 -2.83 1.33 -26.60
N GLY A 279 -1.86 1.63 -25.74
CA GLY A 279 -0.50 2.00 -26.16
C GLY A 279 0.21 0.89 -26.92
N LEU A 280 0.03 -0.36 -26.49
CA LEU A 280 0.57 -1.54 -27.19
C LEU A 280 -0.12 -1.77 -28.54
N LEU A 281 -1.44 -1.58 -28.64
CA LEU A 281 -2.16 -1.66 -29.93
C LEU A 281 -1.70 -0.56 -30.89
N PHE A 282 -1.46 0.66 -30.42
CA PHE A 282 -0.99 1.77 -31.26
C PHE A 282 0.44 1.57 -31.75
N THR A 283 1.37 1.19 -30.88
CA THR A 283 2.77 0.90 -31.25
C THR A 283 2.93 -0.26 -32.24
N HIS A 284 1.91 -1.12 -32.39
CA HIS A 284 1.85 -2.19 -33.38
C HIS A 284 0.93 -1.89 -34.58
N GLY A 285 0.40 -0.66 -34.72
CA GLY A 285 -0.42 -0.23 -35.85
C GLY A 285 -1.83 -0.83 -35.90
N LEU A 286 -2.34 -1.35 -34.77
CA LEU A 286 -3.67 -2.00 -34.69
C LEU A 286 -4.81 -1.04 -34.35
N VAL A 287 -4.52 0.18 -33.89
CA VAL A 287 -5.51 1.22 -33.59
C VAL A 287 -5.18 2.53 -34.32
N ARG A 288 -6.21 3.27 -34.72
CA ARG A 288 -6.06 4.57 -35.40
C ARG A 288 -5.66 5.66 -34.40
N GLU A 289 -4.77 6.55 -34.81
CA GLU A 289 -4.29 7.68 -33.99
C GLU A 289 -5.43 8.50 -33.35
N LYS A 290 -6.51 8.76 -34.11
CA LYS A 290 -7.69 9.48 -33.60
C LYS A 290 -8.29 8.87 -32.32
N VAL A 291 -8.20 7.54 -32.13
CA VAL A 291 -8.67 6.87 -30.90
C VAL A 291 -7.75 7.18 -29.73
N VAL A 292 -6.43 7.20 -29.96
CA VAL A 292 -5.43 7.55 -28.93
C VAL A 292 -5.59 9.02 -28.52
N LEU A 293 -5.74 9.93 -29.49
CA LEU A 293 -5.97 11.35 -29.22
C LEU A 293 -7.26 11.59 -28.42
N HIS A 294 -8.36 10.94 -28.79
CA HIS A 294 -9.63 11.01 -28.06
C HIS A 294 -9.51 10.54 -26.60
N VAL A 295 -8.74 9.47 -26.35
CA VAL A 295 -8.47 8.97 -24.99
C VAL A 295 -7.55 9.91 -24.21
N LEU A 296 -6.51 10.45 -24.84
CA LEU A 296 -5.64 11.47 -24.22
C LEU A 296 -6.42 12.74 -23.84
N GLU A 297 -7.35 13.18 -24.69
CA GLU A 297 -8.21 14.34 -24.41
C GLU A 297 -9.09 14.13 -23.16
N TRP A 298 -9.80 13.00 -23.05
CA TRP A 298 -10.68 12.80 -21.89
C TRP A 298 -9.91 12.45 -20.60
N LEU A 299 -8.74 11.81 -20.69
CA LEU A 299 -7.87 11.62 -19.52
C LEU A 299 -7.41 12.96 -18.92
N LEU A 300 -7.15 13.99 -19.73
CA LEU A 300 -6.87 15.34 -19.24
C LEU A 300 -8.15 16.06 -18.80
N TYR A 301 -9.04 16.32 -19.76
CA TYR A 301 -10.17 17.26 -19.60
C TYR A 301 -11.43 16.62 -19.01
N GLY A 302 -11.36 15.35 -18.63
CA GLY A 302 -12.48 14.56 -18.11
C GLY A 302 -13.48 14.16 -19.21
N THR A 303 -14.41 13.27 -18.85
CA THR A 303 -15.48 12.81 -19.75
C THR A 303 -16.42 13.95 -20.18
N GLU A 304 -16.59 15.00 -19.37
CA GLU A 304 -17.32 16.21 -19.78
C GLU A 304 -16.49 17.25 -20.56
N ARG A 305 -15.17 17.06 -20.70
CA ARG A 305 -14.22 18.02 -21.33
C ARG A 305 -14.21 19.42 -20.67
N LYS A 306 -14.53 19.49 -19.38
CA LYS A 306 -14.59 20.73 -18.56
C LYS A 306 -13.53 20.78 -17.45
N ARG A 307 -12.83 19.67 -17.19
CA ARG A 307 -11.88 19.56 -16.09
C ARG A 307 -10.63 20.38 -16.40
N ARG A 308 -10.32 21.34 -15.53
CA ARG A 308 -9.08 22.16 -15.62
C ARG A 308 -7.85 21.44 -15.07
N PHE A 309 -8.05 20.50 -14.16
CA PHE A 309 -6.99 19.82 -13.44
C PHE A 309 -7.34 18.32 -13.33
N PRO A 310 -6.62 17.42 -14.00
CA PRO A 310 -6.88 15.99 -13.91
C PRO A 310 -6.51 15.44 -12.53
N ALA A 311 -7.21 14.39 -12.09
CA ALA A 311 -6.83 13.65 -10.90
C ALA A 311 -5.54 12.84 -11.14
N ASP A 312 -4.83 12.52 -10.06
CA ASP A 312 -3.49 11.93 -10.10
C ASP A 312 -3.41 10.65 -10.95
N TYR A 313 -4.42 9.78 -10.86
CA TYR A 313 -4.46 8.51 -11.57
C TYR A 313 -4.56 8.70 -13.08
N GLU A 314 -5.47 9.54 -13.56
CA GLU A 314 -5.61 9.83 -14.98
C GLU A 314 -4.43 10.63 -15.53
N LEU A 315 -3.80 11.49 -14.72
CA LEU A 315 -2.57 12.17 -15.11
C LEU A 315 -1.41 11.18 -15.28
N ILE A 316 -1.29 10.20 -14.37
CA ILE A 316 -0.36 9.07 -14.52
C ILE A 316 -0.69 8.22 -15.76
N HIS A 317 -1.96 7.90 -16.01
CA HIS A 317 -2.38 7.14 -17.19
C HIS A 317 -2.09 7.90 -18.50
N PHE A 318 -2.36 9.20 -18.52
CA PHE A 318 -2.06 10.11 -19.62
C PHE A 318 -0.56 10.11 -19.93
N MET A 319 0.30 10.34 -18.93
CA MET A 319 1.75 10.36 -19.14
C MET A 319 2.29 9.02 -19.64
N ASN A 320 1.81 7.89 -19.09
CA ASN A 320 2.20 6.56 -19.57
C ASN A 320 1.77 6.33 -21.03
N LEU A 321 0.55 6.72 -21.41
CA LEU A 321 0.06 6.60 -22.78
C LEU A 321 0.84 7.50 -23.74
N LEU A 322 1.09 8.75 -23.35
CA LEU A 322 1.84 9.74 -24.13
C LEU A 322 3.29 9.29 -24.35
N LEU A 323 3.97 8.77 -23.34
CA LEU A 323 5.33 8.22 -23.47
C LEU A 323 5.39 6.94 -24.33
N THR A 324 4.33 6.12 -24.30
CA THR A 324 4.23 4.90 -25.11
C THR A 324 3.94 5.20 -26.58
N CYS A 325 3.02 6.12 -26.86
CA CYS A 325 2.56 6.45 -28.21
C CYS A 325 3.35 7.57 -28.89
N GLY A 326 3.94 8.49 -28.11
CA GLY A 326 4.49 9.76 -28.57
C GLY A 326 5.53 9.68 -29.68
N LYS A 327 6.45 8.70 -29.57
CA LYS A 327 7.45 8.38 -30.59
C LYS A 327 6.85 8.00 -31.96
N SER A 328 5.61 7.50 -31.97
CA SER A 328 4.98 6.84 -33.12
C SER A 328 3.85 7.65 -33.75
N PHE A 329 3.60 8.88 -33.29
CA PHE A 329 2.59 9.76 -33.90
C PHE A 329 2.97 10.22 -35.30
N SER A 330 1.96 10.33 -36.17
CA SER A 330 2.07 10.90 -37.50
C SER A 330 2.42 12.39 -37.46
N LYS A 331 2.60 13.01 -38.63
CA LYS A 331 2.77 14.47 -38.72
C LYS A 331 1.56 15.24 -38.19
N GLU A 332 0.35 14.68 -38.29
CA GLU A 332 -0.86 15.28 -37.72
C GLU A 332 -0.84 15.15 -36.18
N GLY A 333 -0.56 13.96 -35.64
CA GLY A 333 -0.45 13.74 -34.20
C GLY A 333 0.67 14.55 -33.53
N GLN A 334 1.78 14.79 -34.24
CA GLN A 334 2.86 15.67 -33.79
C GLN A 334 2.41 17.14 -33.59
N GLU A 335 1.32 17.60 -34.20
CA GLU A 335 0.75 18.94 -33.91
C GLU A 335 0.12 19.02 -32.51
N PHE A 336 -0.30 17.88 -31.94
CA PHE A 336 -0.88 17.81 -30.60
C PHE A 336 0.17 17.66 -29.50
N VAL A 337 1.35 17.12 -29.80
CA VAL A 337 2.43 16.93 -28.82
C VAL A 337 2.85 18.27 -28.14
N PRO A 338 3.07 19.39 -28.87
CA PRO A 338 3.31 20.70 -28.23
C PRO A 338 2.17 21.19 -27.35
N LYS A 339 0.90 20.90 -27.72
CA LYS A 339 -0.28 21.30 -26.94
C LYS A 339 -0.35 20.52 -25.62
N PHE A 340 -0.13 19.21 -25.68
CA PHE A 340 -0.02 18.36 -24.49
C PHE A 340 1.17 18.75 -23.61
N ARG A 341 2.34 19.01 -24.21
CA ARG A 341 3.55 19.49 -23.51
C ARG A 341 3.26 20.78 -22.72
N ALA A 342 2.61 21.77 -23.35
CA ALA A 342 2.25 23.02 -22.69
C ALA A 342 1.28 22.82 -21.50
N VAL A 343 0.31 21.90 -21.63
CA VAL A 343 -0.57 21.52 -20.51
C VAL A 343 0.20 20.84 -19.38
N LEU A 344 1.17 19.96 -19.69
CA LEU A 344 2.02 19.34 -18.68
C LEU A 344 2.90 20.37 -17.96
N GLU A 345 3.43 21.37 -18.67
CA GLU A 345 4.16 22.50 -18.07
C GLU A 345 3.26 23.36 -17.17
N GLU A 346 2.03 23.66 -17.57
CA GLU A 346 1.08 24.41 -16.73
C GLU A 346 0.75 23.62 -15.45
N LEU A 347 0.42 22.33 -15.59
CA LEU A 347 0.16 21.44 -14.46
C LEU A 347 1.38 21.31 -13.55
N MET A 348 2.60 21.25 -14.08
CA MET A 348 3.83 21.16 -13.28
C MET A 348 3.98 22.34 -12.30
N HIS A 349 3.56 23.55 -12.68
CA HIS A 349 3.59 24.73 -11.81
C HIS A 349 2.40 24.79 -10.84
N MET A 350 1.26 24.19 -11.18
CA MET A 350 0.04 24.22 -10.36
C MET A 350 -0.13 23.02 -9.42
N HIS A 351 0.57 21.90 -9.64
CA HIS A 351 0.32 20.67 -8.90
C HIS A 351 0.75 20.76 -7.43
N PRO A 352 -0.10 20.43 -6.43
CA PRO A 352 0.28 20.53 -5.01
C PRO A 352 1.32 19.49 -4.59
N GLN A 353 1.21 18.25 -5.11
CA GLN A 353 2.13 17.17 -4.78
C GLN A 353 3.43 17.23 -5.60
N ARG A 354 4.59 17.24 -4.93
CA ARG A 354 5.90 17.27 -5.60
C ARG A 354 6.28 15.99 -6.34
N ARG A 355 5.77 14.82 -5.92
CA ARG A 355 5.97 13.57 -6.66
C ARG A 355 5.40 13.66 -8.07
N MET A 356 4.23 14.30 -8.22
CA MET A 356 3.64 14.55 -9.52
C MET A 356 4.38 15.65 -10.29
N GLN A 357 4.77 16.77 -9.65
CA GLN A 357 5.61 17.79 -10.29
C GLN A 357 6.87 17.19 -10.92
N PHE A 358 7.55 16.27 -10.21
CA PHE A 358 8.72 15.55 -10.72
C PHE A 358 8.38 14.60 -11.89
N LEU A 359 7.24 13.90 -11.83
CA LEU A 359 6.81 13.00 -12.91
C LEU A 359 6.40 13.77 -14.17
N LEU A 360 5.77 14.94 -14.01
CA LEU A 360 5.45 15.90 -15.06
C LEU A 360 6.73 16.45 -15.70
N LEU A 361 7.67 16.94 -14.88
CA LEU A 361 8.98 17.43 -15.34
C LEU A 361 9.74 16.37 -16.15
N ASN A 362 9.87 15.15 -15.61
CA ASN A 362 10.55 14.05 -16.30
C ASN A 362 9.83 13.65 -17.61
N THR A 363 8.50 13.81 -17.69
CA THR A 363 7.75 13.57 -18.93
C THR A 363 7.99 14.67 -19.97
N VAL A 364 8.00 15.95 -19.56
CA VAL A 364 8.32 17.09 -20.44
C VAL A 364 9.77 17.01 -20.93
N GLU A 365 10.72 16.74 -20.04
CA GLU A 365 12.14 16.56 -20.38
C GLU A 365 12.34 15.36 -21.32
N THR A 366 11.61 14.27 -21.13
CA THR A 366 11.62 13.15 -22.08
C THR A 366 11.06 13.56 -23.45
N ILE A 367 9.98 14.34 -23.52
CA ILE A 367 9.44 14.87 -24.79
C ILE A 367 10.48 15.74 -25.51
N ASP A 368 11.15 16.64 -24.78
CA ASP A 368 12.18 17.55 -25.30
C ASP A 368 13.43 16.80 -25.79
N ASN A 369 13.83 15.74 -25.09
CA ASN A 369 14.94 14.86 -25.46
C ASN A 369 14.56 13.85 -26.57
N ASN A 370 13.69 14.21 -27.52
CA ASN A 370 13.20 13.33 -28.60
C ASN A 370 12.69 11.96 -28.10
N TRP A 371 11.99 11.98 -26.97
CA TRP A 371 11.46 10.82 -26.26
C TRP A 371 12.53 9.89 -25.65
N GLU A 372 13.78 10.32 -25.52
CA GLU A 372 14.82 9.57 -24.78
C GLU A 372 14.80 9.96 -23.29
N PRO A 373 14.58 9.01 -22.36
CA PRO A 373 14.56 9.34 -20.94
C PRO A 373 15.93 9.84 -20.48
N PRO A 374 16.01 10.97 -19.75
CA PRO A 374 17.28 11.54 -19.29
C PRO A 374 18.02 10.62 -18.29
N PHE A 375 17.29 9.71 -17.61
CA PHE A 375 17.85 8.75 -16.66
C PHE A 375 17.30 7.34 -16.90
N GLY A 376 18.20 6.36 -17.01
CA GLY A 376 17.83 4.93 -17.10
C GLY A 376 18.86 4.08 -17.84
N ALA A 377 18.62 2.76 -17.91
CA ALA A 377 19.54 1.78 -18.52
C ALA A 377 19.72 1.91 -20.05
N LYS A 378 19.09 2.91 -20.68
CA LYS A 378 19.24 3.27 -22.10
C LYS A 378 19.69 4.72 -22.32
N ALA A 379 20.05 5.46 -21.26
CA ALA A 379 20.54 6.83 -21.39
C ALA A 379 21.92 6.84 -22.08
N THR A 380 21.95 7.24 -23.33
CA THR A 380 23.16 7.43 -24.13
C THR A 380 23.98 8.58 -23.54
N SER A 381 25.27 8.33 -23.26
CA SER A 381 26.18 9.32 -22.67
C SER A 381 26.65 10.36 -23.70
N SER A 382 25.73 11.20 -24.17
CA SER A 382 25.97 12.34 -25.07
C SER A 382 25.64 13.65 -24.34
N SER A 383 26.53 14.64 -24.21
CA SER A 383 27.92 14.71 -24.67
C SER A 383 28.74 15.56 -23.69
N GLN A 384 30.01 15.18 -23.48
CA GLN A 384 31.00 16.14 -23.01
C GLN A 384 31.40 17.02 -24.19
N GLU A 385 31.13 18.31 -24.09
CA GLU A 385 31.89 19.34 -24.81
C GLU A 385 32.57 20.26 -23.80
N HIS A 386 33.76 20.74 -24.16
CA HIS A 386 34.71 21.58 -23.40
C HIS A 386 35.64 20.91 -22.36
N GLU A 387 36.90 21.39 -22.41
CA GLU A 387 38.03 21.25 -21.46
C GLU A 387 38.89 19.97 -21.48
N THR A 388 39.64 19.82 -22.57
CA THR A 388 41.12 19.86 -22.58
C THR A 388 41.88 19.42 -21.30
N GLU A 389 42.49 18.22 -21.29
CA GLU A 389 43.96 18.04 -21.28
C GLU A 389 44.43 16.57 -21.26
N ARG A 390 45.59 16.34 -21.87
CA ARG A 390 46.13 15.04 -22.30
C ARG A 390 46.66 14.17 -21.14
N ARG A 391 46.32 12.87 -21.13
CA ARG A 391 47.29 11.77 -20.85
C ARG A 391 46.97 10.53 -21.71
N PRO A 392 47.98 9.88 -22.33
CA PRO A 392 47.75 8.76 -23.26
C PRO A 392 47.57 7.41 -22.55
N VAL A 393 46.91 6.49 -23.26
CA VAL A 393 46.44 5.16 -22.82
C VAL A 393 47.57 4.13 -22.72
N SER A 394 47.58 3.35 -21.62
CA SER A 394 48.28 2.05 -21.58
C SER A 394 47.36 0.93 -22.05
N GLN A 395 47.72 0.27 -23.14
CA GLN A 395 46.97 -0.88 -23.67
C GLN A 395 47.28 -2.16 -22.89
N LEU A 396 46.26 -3.00 -22.68
CA LEU A 396 46.40 -4.41 -22.30
C LEU A 396 45.84 -5.32 -23.43
N PRO A 397 46.35 -6.56 -23.59
CA PRO A 397 46.32 -7.26 -24.87
C PRO A 397 45.00 -8.01 -25.15
N PRO A 398 44.74 -8.42 -26.42
CA PRO A 398 43.53 -9.15 -26.77
C PRO A 398 43.53 -10.55 -26.14
N ARG A 399 42.51 -10.87 -25.34
CA ARG A 399 42.38 -12.19 -24.71
C ARG A 399 41.21 -12.97 -25.34
N ASN A 400 41.63 -13.92 -26.18
CA ASN A 400 40.93 -15.06 -26.79
C ASN A 400 39.46 -15.33 -26.42
N LYS A 401 38.71 -15.71 -27.48
CA LYS A 401 37.38 -16.33 -27.45
C LYS A 401 37.21 -17.30 -26.26
N LEU A 402 36.37 -16.91 -25.30
CA LEU A 402 35.87 -17.84 -24.29
C LEU A 402 34.73 -18.67 -24.91
N VAL A 403 34.87 -19.98 -24.78
CA VAL A 403 33.83 -20.94 -25.15
C VAL A 403 32.64 -20.76 -24.22
N LEU A 404 31.43 -20.73 -24.78
CA LEU A 404 30.19 -20.63 -24.03
C LEU A 404 30.03 -21.89 -23.16
N ALA A 405 30.11 -21.75 -21.84
CA ALA A 405 29.73 -22.81 -20.92
C ALA A 405 28.21 -23.06 -21.02
N PRO A 406 27.72 -24.31 -20.91
CA PRO A 406 26.29 -24.57 -20.88
C PRO A 406 25.65 -23.90 -19.65
N PRO A 407 24.37 -23.46 -19.74
CA PRO A 407 23.70 -22.83 -18.62
C PRO A 407 23.64 -23.78 -17.42
N MET A 408 24.09 -23.29 -16.27
CA MET A 408 24.07 -24.02 -15.01
C MET A 408 22.63 -24.29 -14.57
N ASN A 409 22.40 -25.52 -14.09
CA ASN A 409 21.27 -26.08 -13.34
C ASN A 409 19.84 -25.54 -13.61
N PRO A 410 18.86 -26.40 -13.96
CA PRO A 410 17.47 -25.97 -14.09
C PRO A 410 16.93 -25.44 -12.76
N ILE A 411 16.24 -24.30 -12.82
CA ILE A 411 15.56 -23.67 -11.68
C ILE A 411 14.69 -24.74 -10.98
N PRO A 412 14.78 -24.88 -9.63
CA PRO A 412 13.97 -25.85 -8.89
C PRO A 412 12.48 -25.74 -9.22
N SER A 413 11.77 -26.87 -9.29
CA SER A 413 10.33 -26.84 -9.41
C SER A 413 9.73 -26.16 -8.17
N ARG A 414 8.72 -25.30 -8.40
CA ARG A 414 8.03 -24.57 -7.32
C ARG A 414 7.55 -25.53 -6.22
N ASP A 415 7.08 -26.71 -6.62
CA ASP A 415 6.60 -27.75 -5.70
C ASP A 415 7.72 -28.32 -4.82
N GLY A 416 8.90 -28.63 -5.38
CA GLY A 416 10.05 -29.13 -4.62
C GLY A 416 10.59 -28.11 -3.62
N PHE A 417 10.55 -26.82 -3.95
CA PHE A 417 10.84 -25.76 -2.98
C PHE A 417 9.83 -25.73 -1.83
N TRP A 418 8.53 -25.88 -2.10
CA TRP A 418 7.51 -25.91 -1.05
C TRP A 418 7.59 -27.16 -0.17
N GLU A 419 7.94 -28.32 -0.75
CA GLU A 419 8.23 -29.53 0.04
C GLU A 419 9.41 -29.33 1.00
N ALA A 420 10.50 -28.72 0.54
CA ALA A 420 11.65 -28.38 1.39
C ALA A 420 11.27 -27.38 2.51
N MET A 421 10.46 -26.37 2.20
CA MET A 421 9.94 -25.40 3.18
C MET A 421 9.05 -26.07 4.24
N ASP A 422 8.05 -26.87 3.82
CA ASP A 422 7.16 -27.55 4.77
C ASP A 422 7.93 -28.61 5.59
N LYS A 423 8.96 -29.24 5.02
CA LYS A 423 9.90 -30.12 5.72
C LYS A 423 10.80 -29.39 6.73
N PHE A 424 11.22 -28.15 6.50
CA PHE A 424 11.94 -27.35 7.51
C PHE A 424 11.09 -27.17 8.78
N PHE A 425 9.78 -26.87 8.64
CA PHE A 425 8.90 -26.71 9.80
C PHE A 425 8.63 -28.01 10.58
N VAL A 426 8.84 -29.18 9.96
CA VAL A 426 8.74 -30.50 10.62
C VAL A 426 10.08 -30.94 11.23
N THR A 427 11.19 -30.74 10.51
CA THR A 427 12.51 -31.33 10.84
C THR A 427 13.49 -30.38 11.52
N SER A 428 13.24 -29.07 11.46
CA SER A 428 14.17 -28.02 11.91
C SER A 428 15.52 -28.02 11.21
N ASN A 429 15.59 -28.58 10.00
CA ASN A 429 16.78 -28.57 9.16
C ASN A 429 16.53 -27.67 7.94
N ALA A 430 17.28 -26.56 7.84
CA ALA A 430 17.17 -25.62 6.72
C ALA A 430 18.14 -25.92 5.57
N GLU A 431 19.04 -26.90 5.66
CA GLU A 431 20.10 -27.12 4.66
C GLU A 431 19.55 -27.36 3.24
N GLU A 432 18.39 -28.02 3.13
CA GLU A 432 17.71 -28.26 1.85
C GLU A 432 17.17 -26.96 1.23
N VAL A 433 16.51 -26.11 2.04
CA VAL A 433 16.03 -24.78 1.64
C VAL A 433 17.21 -23.87 1.24
N ILE A 434 18.29 -23.93 2.01
CA ILE A 434 19.54 -23.18 1.80
C ILE A 434 20.21 -23.59 0.49
N THR A 435 20.31 -24.88 0.21
CA THR A 435 20.89 -25.40 -1.03
C THR A 435 20.04 -25.01 -2.24
N LEU A 436 18.72 -25.17 -2.16
CA LEU A 436 17.79 -24.80 -3.24
C LEU A 436 17.80 -23.29 -3.53
N LEU A 437 17.90 -22.44 -2.51
CA LEU A 437 17.97 -20.98 -2.71
C LEU A 437 19.34 -20.54 -3.26
N ALA A 438 20.44 -21.17 -2.85
CA ALA A 438 21.79 -20.82 -3.33
C ALA A 438 21.95 -20.98 -4.85
N ASP A 439 21.29 -21.98 -5.45
CA ASP A 439 21.30 -22.23 -6.90
C ASP A 439 20.42 -21.26 -7.72
N ILE A 440 19.57 -20.45 -7.07
CA ILE A 440 18.64 -19.52 -7.70
C ILE A 440 19.26 -18.11 -7.85
N PRO A 441 19.05 -17.37 -8.97
CA PRO A 441 19.51 -15.98 -9.11
C PRO A 441 18.91 -15.03 -8.06
N ASP A 442 19.69 -14.04 -7.60
CA ASP A 442 19.35 -13.16 -6.47
C ASP A 442 17.94 -12.53 -6.57
N GLU A 443 17.58 -11.96 -7.73
CA GLU A 443 16.25 -11.36 -7.97
C GLU A 443 15.11 -12.39 -7.82
N THR A 444 15.34 -13.63 -8.22
CA THR A 444 14.36 -14.71 -8.12
C THR A 444 14.24 -15.21 -6.67
N ARG A 445 15.34 -15.23 -5.88
CA ARG A 445 15.27 -15.55 -4.44
C ARG A 445 14.30 -14.63 -3.71
N ILE A 446 14.33 -13.33 -4.00
CA ILE A 446 13.42 -12.34 -3.40
C ILE A 446 11.96 -12.71 -3.66
N VAL A 447 11.59 -13.06 -4.90
CA VAL A 447 10.20 -13.45 -5.26
C VAL A 447 9.75 -14.72 -4.53
N TYR A 448 10.62 -15.72 -4.40
CA TYR A 448 10.34 -16.92 -3.61
C TYR A 448 10.15 -16.57 -2.13
N CYS A 449 11.00 -15.74 -1.54
CA CYS A 449 10.87 -15.30 -0.15
C CYS A 449 9.62 -14.46 0.10
N THR A 450 9.24 -13.54 -0.80
CA THR A 450 7.96 -12.82 -0.72
C THR A 450 6.78 -13.79 -0.73
N SER A 451 6.81 -14.81 -1.60
CA SER A 451 5.76 -15.84 -1.69
C SER A 451 5.65 -16.67 -0.40
N VAL A 452 6.79 -17.00 0.21
CA VAL A 452 6.87 -17.66 1.53
C VAL A 452 6.24 -16.79 2.62
N ILE A 453 6.64 -15.53 2.72
CA ILE A 453 6.11 -14.59 3.72
C ILE A 453 4.60 -14.48 3.57
N HIS A 454 4.10 -14.24 2.35
CA HIS A 454 2.66 -14.16 2.07
C HIS A 454 1.93 -15.43 2.53
N ARG A 455 2.39 -16.63 2.16
CA ARG A 455 1.75 -17.90 2.56
C ARG A 455 1.60 -18.02 4.09
N TYR A 456 2.66 -17.75 4.86
CA TYR A 456 2.62 -17.91 6.32
C TYR A 456 1.89 -16.77 7.05
N MET A 457 1.83 -15.58 6.46
CA MET A 457 1.06 -14.44 6.95
C MET A 457 -0.46 -14.63 6.79
N THR A 458 -0.91 -15.11 5.62
CA THR A 458 -2.34 -15.27 5.30
C THR A 458 -2.93 -16.61 5.75
N THR A 459 -2.15 -17.71 5.75
CA THR A 459 -2.67 -19.04 6.10
C THR A 459 -2.92 -19.16 7.60
N THR A 460 -4.20 -19.16 8.01
CA THR A 460 -4.63 -19.22 9.42
C THR A 460 -3.99 -20.36 10.24
N ARG A 461 -3.85 -21.56 9.64
CA ARG A 461 -3.33 -22.78 10.29
C ARG A 461 -1.85 -22.71 10.73
N CYS A 462 -1.08 -21.73 10.27
CA CYS A 462 0.38 -21.70 10.42
C CYS A 462 0.90 -21.03 11.71
N VAL A 463 0.16 -21.06 12.82
CA VAL A 463 0.49 -20.28 14.04
C VAL A 463 1.88 -20.60 14.60
N GLN A 464 2.25 -21.88 14.71
CA GLN A 464 3.56 -22.31 15.23
C GLN A 464 4.69 -22.04 14.23
N GLN A 465 4.40 -22.11 12.93
CA GLN A 465 5.35 -21.91 11.84
C GLN A 465 5.76 -20.43 11.70
N ARG A 466 4.87 -19.46 12.00
CA ARG A 466 5.18 -18.02 11.91
C ARG A 466 6.36 -17.58 12.79
N ALA A 467 6.44 -18.05 14.03
CA ALA A 467 7.57 -17.74 14.90
C ALA A 467 8.89 -18.26 14.30
N ARG A 468 8.85 -19.49 13.78
CA ARG A 468 9.99 -20.17 13.14
C ARG A 468 10.37 -19.64 11.76
N LEU A 469 9.51 -18.83 11.14
CA LEU A 469 9.83 -18.15 9.88
C LEU A 469 10.88 -17.06 10.10
N GLY A 470 10.85 -16.37 11.25
CA GLY A 470 11.89 -15.42 11.64
C GLY A 470 13.25 -16.11 11.78
N GLU A 471 13.29 -17.23 12.52
CA GLU A 471 14.47 -18.08 12.72
C GLU A 471 15.09 -18.53 11.38
N LEU A 472 14.25 -18.93 10.41
CA LEU A 472 14.70 -19.33 9.07
C LEU A 472 15.41 -18.18 8.34
N PHE A 473 14.87 -16.96 8.42
CA PHE A 473 15.49 -15.80 7.78
C PHE A 473 16.79 -15.38 8.46
N GLU A 474 16.92 -15.55 9.79
CA GLU A 474 18.20 -15.43 10.49
C GLU A 474 19.21 -16.47 9.99
N GLU A 475 18.83 -17.73 9.82
CA GLU A 475 19.74 -18.77 9.31
C GLU A 475 20.18 -18.49 7.85
N LEU A 476 19.26 -18.07 6.98
CA LEU A 476 19.55 -17.69 5.59
C LEU A 476 20.51 -16.50 5.50
N ALA A 477 20.34 -15.49 6.36
CA ALA A 477 21.24 -14.34 6.45
C ALA A 477 22.62 -14.74 6.99
N ASN A 478 22.67 -15.55 8.06
CA ASN A 478 23.90 -16.02 8.69
C ASN A 478 24.75 -16.89 7.74
N LYS A 479 24.12 -17.76 6.94
CA LYS A 479 24.82 -18.53 5.90
C LYS A 479 25.05 -17.76 4.58
N ARG A 480 24.70 -16.47 4.54
CA ARG A 480 24.91 -15.54 3.40
C ARG A 480 24.21 -15.97 2.08
N VAL A 481 23.16 -16.77 2.17
CA VAL A 481 22.35 -17.20 1.02
C VAL A 481 21.48 -16.05 0.50
N LEU A 482 20.95 -15.25 1.44
CA LEU A 482 20.15 -14.07 1.17
C LEU A 482 20.63 -12.94 2.09
N PRO A 483 21.18 -11.83 1.54
CA PRO A 483 21.55 -10.67 2.34
C PRO A 483 20.37 -10.13 3.17
N VAL A 484 20.65 -9.64 4.38
CA VAL A 484 19.65 -9.04 5.29
C VAL A 484 18.79 -7.98 4.57
N GLU A 485 19.40 -7.18 3.71
CA GLU A 485 18.71 -6.16 2.92
C GLU A 485 17.74 -6.75 1.89
N ASP A 486 18.02 -7.92 1.32
CA ASP A 486 17.14 -8.59 0.37
C ASP A 486 15.99 -9.33 1.07
N VAL A 487 16.23 -9.87 2.27
CA VAL A 487 15.15 -10.34 3.17
C VAL A 487 14.19 -9.19 3.48
N ARG A 488 14.71 -8.02 3.86
CA ARG A 488 13.90 -6.82 4.13
C ARG A 488 13.16 -6.34 2.89
N LYS A 489 13.77 -6.36 1.70
CA LYS A 489 13.06 -6.07 0.43
C LYS A 489 11.88 -7.00 0.21
N ALA A 490 12.05 -8.32 0.38
CA ALA A 490 10.97 -9.30 0.23
C ALA A 490 9.81 -9.01 1.22
N LEU A 491 10.14 -8.70 2.47
CA LEU A 491 9.21 -8.29 3.51
C LEU A 491 8.42 -7.02 3.13
N PHE A 492 9.11 -5.99 2.62
CA PHE A 492 8.47 -4.73 2.20
C PHE A 492 7.65 -4.83 0.92
N ILE A 493 7.99 -5.75 0.02
CA ILE A 493 7.12 -6.08 -1.13
C ILE A 493 5.81 -6.66 -0.59
N HIS A 494 5.88 -7.69 0.27
CA HIS A 494 4.68 -8.26 0.89
C HIS A 494 3.84 -7.22 1.66
N LEU A 495 4.45 -6.34 2.44
CA LEU A 495 3.71 -5.28 3.14
C LEU A 495 2.99 -4.32 2.20
N ARG A 496 3.63 -3.91 1.09
CA ARG A 496 3.01 -3.00 0.11
C ARG A 496 1.85 -3.67 -0.62
N ASP A 497 2.00 -4.94 -0.98
CA ASP A 497 0.93 -5.73 -1.57
C ASP A 497 -0.21 -5.91 -0.56
N ALA A 498 0.09 -6.22 0.70
CA ALA A 498 -0.89 -6.40 1.76
C ALA A 498 -1.69 -5.13 2.10
N VAL A 499 -1.08 -3.95 2.02
CA VAL A 499 -1.78 -2.65 2.20
C VAL A 499 -2.62 -2.30 0.98
N LYS A 500 -2.14 -2.62 -0.23
CA LYS A 500 -2.88 -2.40 -1.48
C LYS A 500 -4.07 -3.35 -1.65
N GLU A 501 -3.98 -4.55 -1.09
CA GLU A 501 -5.02 -5.59 -1.10
C GLU A 501 -5.90 -5.57 0.17
N ASP A 502 -5.66 -4.63 1.10
CA ASP A 502 -6.36 -4.50 2.39
C ASP A 502 -6.40 -5.80 3.24
N LEU A 503 -5.35 -6.63 3.15
CA LEU A 503 -5.33 -8.00 3.70
C LEU A 503 -5.56 -8.07 5.22
N PHE A 504 -5.36 -6.98 5.96
CA PHE A 504 -5.61 -6.96 7.41
C PHE A 504 -7.10 -6.88 7.77
N THR A 505 -7.97 -6.50 6.82
CA THR A 505 -9.43 -6.58 6.95
C THR A 505 -9.92 -8.01 6.74
N ASP A 506 -9.38 -8.71 5.74
CA ASP A 506 -9.76 -10.09 5.41
C ASP A 506 -9.08 -11.16 6.28
N VAL A 507 -7.83 -10.95 6.69
CA VAL A 507 -7.03 -11.94 7.44
C VAL A 507 -7.10 -11.67 8.95
N PRO A 508 -7.85 -12.48 9.73
CA PRO A 508 -7.97 -12.26 11.16
C PRO A 508 -6.62 -12.37 11.86
N ARG A 509 -6.32 -11.39 12.72
CA ARG A 509 -5.07 -11.26 13.48
C ARG A 509 -3.82 -11.05 12.61
N TYR A 510 -3.95 -10.42 11.43
CA TYR A 510 -2.81 -10.09 10.57
C TYR A 510 -1.68 -9.35 11.30
N PHE A 511 -2.01 -8.35 12.14
CA PHE A 511 -1.01 -7.60 12.91
C PHE A 511 -0.33 -8.44 14.00
N CYS A 512 -1.05 -9.31 14.72
CA CYS A 512 -0.41 -10.33 15.56
C CYS A 512 0.53 -11.24 14.76
N ASN A 513 0.12 -11.71 13.57
CA ASN A 513 0.93 -12.59 12.73
C ASN A 513 2.24 -11.91 12.32
N TRP A 514 2.16 -10.65 11.90
CA TRP A 514 3.29 -9.78 11.60
C TRP A 514 4.23 -9.66 12.81
N ALA A 515 3.68 -9.33 13.98
CA ALA A 515 4.45 -9.14 15.20
C ALA A 515 5.17 -10.43 15.63
N ILE A 516 4.55 -11.60 15.43
CA ILE A 516 5.18 -12.91 15.70
C ILE A 516 6.36 -13.19 14.76
N VAL A 517 6.25 -12.89 13.46
CA VAL A 517 7.34 -13.10 12.48
C VAL A 517 8.55 -12.21 12.81
N VAL A 518 8.31 -10.91 13.08
CA VAL A 518 9.37 -9.96 13.47
C VAL A 518 10.02 -10.39 14.80
N LYS A 519 9.21 -10.76 15.81
CA LYS A 519 9.68 -11.21 17.13
C LYS A 519 10.52 -12.50 17.08
N GLY A 520 10.30 -13.36 16.08
CA GLY A 520 11.02 -14.61 15.88
C GLY A 520 12.33 -14.50 15.09
N GLY A 521 12.62 -13.34 14.47
CA GLY A 521 13.81 -13.14 13.64
C GLY A 521 14.54 -11.82 13.96
N ARG A 522 14.74 -11.53 15.24
CA ARG A 522 15.18 -10.23 15.79
C ARG A 522 16.50 -9.72 15.22
N ASP A 523 17.43 -10.60 14.86
CA ASP A 523 18.74 -10.20 14.33
C ASP A 523 18.64 -9.67 12.88
N VAL A 524 17.61 -10.10 12.14
CA VAL A 524 17.32 -9.66 10.77
C VAL A 524 16.22 -8.58 10.75
N PHE A 525 15.21 -8.76 11.61
CA PHE A 525 14.00 -7.96 11.73
C PHE A 525 13.98 -7.13 13.02
N PRO A 526 14.56 -5.92 13.03
CA PRO A 526 14.48 -5.03 14.19
C PRO A 526 13.04 -4.56 14.43
N PRO A 527 12.64 -4.26 15.69
CA PRO A 527 11.32 -3.72 16.02
C PRO A 527 10.98 -2.39 15.31
N SER A 528 11.98 -1.67 14.78
CA SER A 528 11.78 -0.50 13.91
C SER A 528 10.98 -0.82 12.64
N LEU A 529 10.94 -2.07 12.20
CA LEU A 529 10.08 -2.50 11.09
C LEU A 529 8.59 -2.33 11.40
N HIS A 530 8.18 -2.36 12.67
CA HIS A 530 6.81 -1.97 13.06
C HIS A 530 6.57 -0.48 12.79
N THR A 531 7.56 0.39 13.04
CA THR A 531 7.50 1.82 12.69
C THR A 531 7.38 2.01 11.18
N GLU A 532 8.15 1.25 10.39
CA GLU A 532 8.11 1.34 8.93
C GLU A 532 6.78 0.84 8.37
N PHE A 533 6.21 -0.23 8.92
CA PHE A 533 4.86 -0.68 8.53
C PHE A 533 3.77 0.34 8.93
N LEU A 534 3.84 0.90 10.15
CA LEU A 534 2.92 1.95 10.60
C LEU A 534 3.00 3.19 9.70
N ASN A 535 4.21 3.58 9.27
CA ASN A 535 4.40 4.65 8.30
C ASN A 535 3.76 4.32 6.95
N ILE A 536 3.91 3.10 6.43
CA ILE A 536 3.22 2.69 5.18
C ILE A 536 1.70 2.78 5.33
N LEU A 537 1.12 2.35 6.46
CA LEU A 537 -0.32 2.46 6.72
C LEU A 537 -0.78 3.93 6.74
N VAL A 538 -0.07 4.80 7.45
CA VAL A 538 -0.36 6.25 7.50
C VAL A 538 -0.20 6.91 6.12
N ASP A 539 0.86 6.58 5.39
CA ASP A 539 1.17 7.16 4.08
C ASP A 539 0.22 6.68 2.97
N ASN A 540 -0.55 5.61 3.19
CA ASN A 540 -1.62 5.12 2.30
C ASN A 540 -3.04 5.42 2.84
N GLY A 541 -3.18 6.23 3.90
CA GLY A 541 -4.50 6.66 4.39
C GLY A 541 -5.31 5.58 5.12
N ALA A 542 -4.66 4.57 5.70
CA ALA A 542 -5.37 3.52 6.44
C ALA A 542 -6.26 4.08 7.57
N SER A 543 -7.41 3.44 7.79
CA SER A 543 -8.42 3.92 8.75
C SER A 543 -7.90 3.96 10.20
N ARG A 544 -8.52 4.82 11.02
CA ARG A 544 -8.19 5.01 12.43
C ARG A 544 -8.17 3.68 13.20
N GLU A 545 -9.17 2.84 12.98
CA GLU A 545 -9.29 1.54 13.64
C GLU A 545 -8.15 0.61 13.26
N THR A 546 -7.74 0.59 11.99
CA THR A 546 -6.59 -0.19 11.50
C THR A 546 -5.29 0.23 12.19
N LEU A 547 -5.03 1.54 12.31
CA LEU A 547 -3.84 2.05 13.00
C LEU A 547 -3.83 1.67 14.49
N VAL A 548 -4.97 1.82 15.17
CA VAL A 548 -5.11 1.46 16.59
C VAL A 548 -4.94 -0.04 16.81
N ASN A 549 -5.55 -0.87 15.96
CA ASN A 549 -5.44 -2.33 16.01
C ASN A 549 -4.00 -2.79 15.76
N MET A 550 -3.31 -2.21 14.78
CA MET A 550 -1.90 -2.50 14.50
C MET A 550 -1.01 -2.23 15.72
N VAL A 551 -1.13 -1.05 16.32
CA VAL A 551 -0.30 -0.66 17.48
C VAL A 551 -0.59 -1.55 18.69
N ARG A 552 -1.87 -1.84 18.98
CA ARG A 552 -2.28 -2.72 20.08
C ARG A 552 -1.79 -4.16 19.92
N ASP A 553 -1.95 -4.74 18.73
CA ASP A 553 -1.52 -6.12 18.45
C ASP A 553 0.01 -6.27 18.55
N VAL A 554 0.77 -5.29 18.05
CA VAL A 554 2.24 -5.28 18.17
C VAL A 554 2.69 -5.16 19.63
N HIS A 555 2.19 -4.18 20.38
CA HIS A 555 2.54 -3.99 21.79
C HIS A 555 2.19 -5.20 22.66
N LYS A 556 1.04 -5.83 22.41
CA LYS A 556 0.64 -7.07 23.06
C LYS A 556 1.68 -8.18 22.86
N ILE A 557 2.06 -8.47 21.61
CA ILE A 557 3.05 -9.53 21.30
C ILE A 557 4.45 -9.19 21.84
N GLN A 558 4.83 -7.90 21.91
CA GLN A 558 6.09 -7.48 22.54
C GLN A 558 6.07 -7.69 24.07
N SER A 559 4.95 -7.37 24.74
CA SER A 559 4.80 -7.49 26.20
C SER A 559 4.94 -8.92 26.74
N GLU A 560 4.59 -9.94 25.93
CA GLU A 560 4.65 -11.36 26.29
C GLU A 560 6.08 -11.91 26.49
N SER A 561 7.14 -11.10 26.29
CA SER A 561 8.52 -11.59 26.41
C SER A 561 9.46 -10.53 27.03
N PRO A 562 9.43 -10.37 28.37
CA PRO A 562 10.12 -9.29 29.11
C PRO A 562 11.66 -9.44 29.20
N GLY A 563 12.30 -10.10 28.23
CA GLY A 563 13.72 -10.50 28.29
C GLY A 563 14.73 -9.56 27.64
N SER A 564 14.30 -8.64 26.77
CA SER A 564 15.20 -7.72 26.06
C SER A 564 14.76 -6.27 26.23
N VAL A 565 15.49 -5.49 27.04
CA VAL A 565 15.31 -4.04 27.08
C VAL A 565 15.80 -3.47 25.74
N GLU A 566 14.92 -2.85 24.96
CA GLU A 566 15.30 -2.12 23.75
C GLU A 566 16.25 -0.97 24.13
N THR A 567 17.53 -1.12 23.80
CA THR A 567 18.60 -0.17 24.18
C THR A 567 19.23 0.55 22.99
N ASP A 568 18.99 0.10 21.75
CA ASP A 568 19.37 0.82 20.54
C ASP A 568 18.19 1.70 20.09
N ALA A 569 18.38 3.01 20.17
CA ALA A 569 17.38 4.00 19.73
C ALA A 569 16.93 3.81 18.28
N ARG A 570 17.76 3.19 17.43
CA ARG A 570 17.44 2.97 16.00
C ARG A 570 16.54 1.75 15.77
N SER A 571 16.52 0.78 16.68
CA SER A 571 15.73 -0.44 16.54
C SER A 571 14.34 -0.35 17.18
N ARG A 572 14.02 0.77 17.84
CA ARG A 572 12.80 0.96 18.64
C ARG A 572 11.54 1.13 17.77
N PHE A 573 10.41 0.59 18.23
CA PHE A 573 9.08 0.92 17.67
C PHE A 573 8.65 2.34 18.08
N ARG A 574 8.36 3.22 17.11
CA ARG A 574 8.04 4.65 17.33
C ARG A 574 6.66 5.00 16.78
N VAL A 575 5.66 4.96 17.65
CA VAL A 575 4.26 5.25 17.30
C VAL A 575 4.03 6.76 17.13
N LEU A 576 4.48 7.57 18.09
CA LEU A 576 4.18 9.00 18.17
C LEU A 576 4.49 9.81 16.89
N PRO A 577 5.67 9.68 16.22
CA PRO A 577 5.93 10.43 14.99
C PRO A 577 4.97 10.11 13.86
N ALA A 578 4.52 8.85 13.73
CA ALA A 578 3.59 8.44 12.68
C ALA A 578 2.18 9.01 12.93
N LEU A 579 1.68 8.93 14.16
CA LEU A 579 0.38 9.49 14.54
C LEU A 579 0.31 11.01 14.32
N LEU A 580 1.39 11.74 14.60
CA LEU A 580 1.48 13.19 14.35
C LEU A 580 1.43 13.58 12.87
N ARG A 581 1.71 12.64 11.95
CA ARG A 581 1.52 12.84 10.50
C ARG A 581 0.10 12.51 10.08
N TYR A 582 -0.52 11.50 10.69
CA TYR A 582 -1.91 11.09 10.43
C TYR A 582 -2.95 12.09 10.96
N THR A 583 -2.79 12.55 12.19
CA THR A 583 -3.67 13.55 12.81
C THR A 583 -2.80 14.63 13.48
N PRO A 584 -2.60 15.79 12.82
CA PRO A 584 -1.89 16.91 13.41
C PRO A 584 -2.65 17.42 14.65
N PRO A 585 -2.05 17.44 15.85
CA PRO A 585 -2.71 18.02 17.02
C PRO A 585 -2.98 19.52 16.79
N LEU A 586 -4.13 19.99 17.29
CA LEU A 586 -4.47 21.41 17.50
C LEU A 586 -4.89 22.26 16.28
N LEU A 587 -5.42 21.67 15.19
CA LEU A 587 -6.03 22.47 14.09
C LEU A 587 -7.55 22.27 13.87
N SER A 588 -8.17 21.23 14.42
CA SER A 588 -9.64 21.11 14.42
C SER A 588 -10.24 21.86 15.61
N GLY A 589 -10.68 23.10 15.39
CA GLY A 589 -11.48 23.89 16.36
C GLY A 589 -12.90 23.37 16.60
N TYR A 590 -13.15 22.10 16.27
CA TYR A 590 -14.40 21.38 16.47
C TYR A 590 -14.18 20.36 17.58
N SER A 591 -15.18 20.18 18.45
CA SER A 591 -15.21 19.04 19.36
C SER A 591 -15.41 17.77 18.52
N MET A 592 -14.31 17.10 18.19
CA MET A 592 -14.33 15.67 17.90
C MET A 592 -15.01 14.97 19.08
N ASP A 593 -15.81 13.95 18.83
CA ASP A 593 -16.35 13.14 19.92
C ASP A 593 -15.19 12.48 20.69
N ASP A 594 -15.35 12.29 22.00
CA ASP A 594 -14.30 11.81 22.92
C ASP A 594 -13.73 10.43 22.52
N THR A 595 -14.50 9.70 21.71
CA THR A 595 -14.23 8.39 21.11
C THR A 595 -13.30 8.46 19.89
N GLU A 596 -13.18 9.62 19.23
CA GLU A 596 -12.49 9.78 17.96
C GLU A 596 -10.99 10.12 18.05
N ASP A 597 -10.47 10.46 19.23
CA ASP A 597 -9.05 10.79 19.35
C ASP A 597 -8.13 9.55 19.40
N VAL A 598 -7.30 9.41 18.37
CA VAL A 598 -6.30 8.34 18.22
C VAL A 598 -5.26 8.35 19.34
N PHE A 599 -4.88 9.53 19.84
CA PHE A 599 -3.91 9.65 20.94
C PHE A 599 -4.53 9.12 22.24
N ARG A 600 -5.76 9.51 22.55
CA ARG A 600 -6.53 9.02 23.70
C ARG A 600 -6.78 7.51 23.65
N GLN A 601 -6.97 6.93 22.46
CA GLN A 601 -7.13 5.48 22.28
C GLN A 601 -5.84 4.66 22.44
N LEU A 602 -4.64 5.27 22.37
CA LEU A 602 -3.36 4.58 22.40
C LEU A 602 -2.47 4.90 23.61
N ARG A 603 -2.86 5.86 24.46
CA ARG A 603 -2.14 6.22 25.69
C ARG A 603 -1.94 5.05 26.68
N ASP A 604 -2.84 4.08 26.69
CA ASP A 604 -2.75 2.90 27.56
C ASP A 604 -1.76 1.84 27.04
N CYS A 605 -1.36 1.96 25.76
CA CYS A 605 -0.51 1.00 25.06
C CYS A 605 0.91 1.54 24.82
N ASP A 606 1.05 2.82 24.41
CA ASP A 606 2.34 3.40 24.02
C ASP A 606 2.77 4.56 24.92
N SER A 607 3.93 4.40 25.56
CA SER A 607 4.46 5.39 26.51
C SER A 607 4.86 6.73 25.90
N ASP A 608 5.22 6.81 24.61
CA ASP A 608 5.54 8.10 23.98
C ASP A 608 4.25 8.89 23.74
N VAL A 609 3.19 8.19 23.32
CA VAL A 609 1.84 8.74 23.15
C VAL A 609 1.29 9.23 24.49
N ASP A 610 1.40 8.43 25.56
CA ASP A 610 0.96 8.81 26.92
C ASP A 610 1.64 10.08 27.43
N TYR A 611 2.99 10.13 27.40
CA TYR A 611 3.72 11.32 27.82
C TYR A 611 3.40 12.54 26.96
N PHE A 612 3.22 12.37 25.65
CA PHE A 612 2.88 13.47 24.76
C PHE A 612 1.46 14.01 25.01
N TYR A 613 0.49 13.12 25.19
CA TYR A 613 -0.90 13.46 25.52
C TYR A 613 -0.98 14.23 26.85
N HIS A 614 -0.31 13.75 27.89
CA HIS A 614 -0.21 14.45 29.18
C HIS A 614 0.49 15.81 29.12
N LEU A 615 1.43 16.03 28.18
CA LEU A 615 2.02 17.36 27.94
C LEU A 615 1.03 18.30 27.25
N CYS A 616 0.16 17.77 26.38
CA CYS A 616 -0.86 18.55 25.67
C CYS A 616 -2.04 19.00 26.56
N GLU A 617 -2.56 18.15 27.44
CA GLU A 617 -3.75 18.48 28.25
C GLU A 617 -3.51 19.50 29.38
N GLN A 618 -2.25 19.78 29.74
CA GLN A 618 -1.85 20.64 30.87
C GLN A 618 -2.40 20.24 32.27
N GLU A 619 -3.11 19.12 32.39
CA GLU A 619 -3.62 18.63 33.67
C GLU A 619 -2.49 18.21 34.61
N ASP A 620 -2.21 19.08 35.59
CA ASP A 620 -1.25 18.93 36.68
C ASP A 620 0.18 18.54 36.26
N SER A 621 1.08 19.54 36.23
CA SER A 621 2.55 19.35 36.09
C SER A 621 3.18 18.30 37.04
N LYS A 622 2.46 17.89 38.09
CA LYS A 622 2.80 16.81 39.03
C LYS A 622 2.70 15.41 38.42
N GLY A 623 1.81 15.17 37.46
CA GLY A 623 1.59 13.86 36.84
C GLY A 623 2.84 13.37 36.11
N VAL A 624 3.30 14.16 35.14
CA VAL A 624 4.57 13.94 34.43
C VAL A 624 5.77 13.85 35.41
N PHE A 625 5.71 14.57 36.53
CA PHE A 625 6.75 14.57 37.58
C PHE A 625 6.86 13.26 38.36
N MET A 626 5.78 12.48 38.49
CA MET A 626 5.81 11.19 39.19
C MET A 626 6.74 10.19 38.49
N CYS A 627 6.71 10.14 37.15
CA CYS A 627 7.59 9.30 36.35
C CYS A 627 9.07 9.74 36.41
N ILE A 628 9.34 11.03 36.63
CA ILE A 628 10.73 11.52 36.74
C ILE A 628 11.42 10.97 38.00
N ASN A 629 10.66 10.71 39.06
CA ASN A 629 11.22 10.17 40.31
C ASN A 629 11.41 8.64 40.26
N SER A 630 10.82 7.92 39.30
CA SER A 630 11.02 6.48 39.08
C SER A 630 12.13 6.14 38.08
N LEU A 631 12.84 7.14 37.51
CA LEU A 631 13.93 6.96 36.53
C LEU A 631 15.00 5.94 36.94
N GLY A 632 15.23 5.74 38.24
CA GLY A 632 16.19 4.76 38.75
C GLY A 632 15.76 3.28 38.64
N LYS A 633 14.51 2.99 38.24
CA LYS A 633 13.97 1.62 38.17
C LYS A 633 13.68 1.14 36.74
N ALA A 634 13.52 2.04 35.78
CA ALA A 634 13.06 1.72 34.42
C ALA A 634 13.70 2.68 33.40
N PRO A 635 14.90 2.38 32.86
CA PRO A 635 15.58 3.29 31.94
C PRO A 635 14.81 3.52 30.63
N HIS A 636 14.00 2.56 30.19
CA HIS A 636 13.13 2.71 29.01
C HIS A 636 12.19 3.93 29.11
N LEU A 637 11.64 4.21 30.31
CA LEU A 637 10.77 5.37 30.53
C LEU A 637 11.49 6.71 30.31
N ALA A 638 12.80 6.77 30.56
CA ALA A 638 13.58 8.00 30.34
C ALA A 638 13.72 8.32 28.84
N PHE A 639 13.87 7.29 28.00
CA PHE A 639 13.90 7.43 26.54
C PHE A 639 12.53 7.87 26.00
N SER A 640 11.45 7.22 26.44
CA SER A 640 10.09 7.61 26.05
C SER A 640 9.75 9.06 26.43
N MET A 641 10.05 9.42 27.67
CA MET A 641 9.81 10.75 28.20
C MET A 641 10.59 11.82 27.43
N ILE A 642 11.89 11.62 27.13
CA ILE A 642 12.66 12.64 26.40
C ILE A 642 12.23 12.73 24.92
N SER A 643 11.83 11.61 24.31
CA SER A 643 11.23 11.57 22.96
C SER A 643 9.95 12.40 22.89
N ALA A 644 9.01 12.18 23.82
CA ALA A 644 7.75 12.93 23.92
C ALA A 644 7.98 14.42 24.23
N ILE A 645 8.84 14.74 25.21
CA ILE A 645 9.19 16.12 25.57
C ILE A 645 9.78 16.86 24.37
N PHE A 646 10.77 16.29 23.68
CA PHE A 646 11.34 16.91 22.48
C PHE A 646 10.28 17.13 21.41
N THR A 647 9.42 16.12 21.19
CA THR A 647 8.34 16.18 20.20
C THR A 647 7.34 17.29 20.49
N PHE A 648 7.01 17.52 21.76
CA PHE A 648 6.13 18.60 22.22
C PHE A 648 6.77 19.99 22.00
N VAL A 649 8.01 20.17 22.46
CA VAL A 649 8.70 21.49 22.44
C VAL A 649 9.43 21.80 21.12
N ARG A 650 9.34 20.95 20.10
CA ARG A 650 10.17 21.07 18.87
C ARG A 650 10.03 22.41 18.13
N PHE A 651 8.92 23.12 18.33
CA PHE A 651 8.66 24.45 17.74
C PHE A 651 9.03 25.63 18.68
N ASP A 652 9.01 25.43 20.00
CA ASP A 652 9.49 26.40 21.01
C ASP A 652 10.37 25.67 22.04
N VAL A 653 11.65 25.55 21.71
CA VAL A 653 12.65 24.94 22.60
C VAL A 653 12.98 25.86 23.80
N GLU A 654 12.64 27.15 23.73
CA GLU A 654 12.84 28.07 24.85
C GLU A 654 11.77 27.86 25.94
N ALA A 655 10.54 27.51 25.56
CA ALA A 655 9.50 27.04 26.49
C ALA A 655 9.99 25.86 27.33
N LEU A 656 10.72 24.90 26.74
CA LEU A 656 11.30 23.78 27.49
C LEU A 656 12.17 24.25 28.67
N CYS A 657 13.06 25.21 28.43
CA CYS A 657 13.96 25.74 29.44
C CYS A 657 13.28 26.66 30.46
N ARG A 658 12.10 27.20 30.11
CA ARG A 658 11.28 28.05 30.98
C ARG A 658 10.40 27.21 31.90
N GLU A 659 9.66 26.25 31.35
CA GLU A 659 8.59 25.51 32.05
C GLU A 659 9.06 24.19 32.64
N TYR A 660 9.98 23.47 31.97
CA TYR A 660 10.42 22.12 32.36
C TYR A 660 11.87 22.08 32.86
N LYS A 661 12.45 23.23 33.23
CA LYS A 661 13.86 23.42 33.58
C LYS A 661 14.43 22.35 34.53
N GLU A 662 13.75 22.07 35.64
CA GLU A 662 14.23 21.12 36.64
C GLU A 662 14.09 19.65 36.19
N SER A 663 13.07 19.33 35.39
CA SER A 663 12.91 18.02 34.74
C SER A 663 14.07 17.74 33.78
N VAL A 664 14.37 18.73 32.92
CA VAL A 664 15.47 18.67 31.96
C VAL A 664 16.83 18.57 32.68
N LYS A 665 17.04 19.36 33.73
CA LYS A 665 18.26 19.32 34.55
C LYS A 665 18.48 17.97 35.23
N LYS A 666 17.42 17.24 35.62
CA LYS A 666 17.54 15.85 36.09
C LYS A 666 18.02 14.91 34.96
N LEU A 667 17.45 15.02 33.76
CA LEU A 667 17.85 14.23 32.58
C LEU A 667 19.31 14.52 32.16
N VAL A 668 19.72 15.79 32.16
CA VAL A 668 21.08 16.25 31.83
C VAL A 668 22.15 15.68 32.78
N ASN A 669 21.82 15.46 34.05
CA ASN A 669 22.74 14.91 35.04
C ASN A 669 22.86 13.37 35.03
N THR A 670 22.23 12.69 34.06
CA THR A 670 22.36 11.23 33.92
C THR A 670 23.69 10.84 33.27
N LYS A 671 24.25 9.69 33.68
CA LYS A 671 25.45 9.10 33.03
C LYS A 671 25.21 8.58 31.59
N GLN A 672 23.95 8.61 31.15
CA GLN A 672 23.45 8.11 29.87
C GLN A 672 22.95 9.23 28.95
N LEU A 673 23.28 10.50 29.24
CA LEU A 673 22.86 11.65 28.42
C LEU A 673 23.18 11.46 26.93
N HIS A 674 24.30 10.83 26.58
CA HIS A 674 24.63 10.53 25.18
C HIS A 674 23.62 9.60 24.47
N LEU A 675 22.99 8.67 25.19
CA LEU A 675 21.94 7.80 24.66
C LEU A 675 20.59 8.52 24.59
N LEU A 676 20.28 9.36 25.59
CA LEU A 676 19.09 10.21 25.57
C LEU A 676 19.13 11.23 24.41
N LEU A 677 20.33 11.70 24.04
CA LEU A 677 20.55 12.53 22.86
C LEU A 677 20.44 11.76 21.54
N GLU A 678 20.83 10.48 21.51
CA GLU A 678 20.60 9.59 20.37
C GLU A 678 19.10 9.38 20.15
N GLU A 679 18.34 9.12 21.22
CA GLU A 679 16.88 9.00 21.19
C GLU A 679 16.21 10.24 20.59
N VAL A 680 16.57 11.44 21.10
CA VAL A 680 16.06 12.71 20.58
C VAL A 680 16.47 12.95 19.12
N TYR A 681 17.68 12.54 18.73
CA TYR A 681 18.16 12.64 17.35
C TYR A 681 17.40 11.70 16.40
N VAL A 682 17.10 10.47 16.81
CA VAL A 682 16.27 9.54 16.00
C VAL A 682 14.83 10.03 15.93
N THR A 683 14.24 10.53 17.02
CA THR A 683 12.90 11.14 16.99
C THR A 683 12.87 12.37 16.07
N TRP A 684 13.90 13.21 16.06
CA TRP A 684 14.02 14.31 15.10
C TRP A 684 14.13 13.83 13.65
N GLN A 685 14.88 12.76 13.38
CA GLN A 685 14.91 12.15 12.04
C GLN A 685 13.56 11.56 11.62
N ALA A 686 12.84 10.89 12.53
CA ALA A 686 11.50 10.34 12.29
C ALA A 686 10.42 11.41 12.07
N LEU A 687 10.64 12.64 12.56
CA LEU A 687 9.82 13.82 12.31
C LEU A 687 10.28 14.61 11.06
N ASP A 688 10.89 13.94 10.08
CA ASP A 688 11.44 14.51 8.84
C ASP A 688 12.42 15.67 9.06
N ARG A 689 13.16 15.66 10.18
CA ARG A 689 14.01 16.77 10.65
C ARG A 689 13.27 18.09 10.84
N THR A 690 11.96 18.08 11.15
CA THR A 690 11.16 19.30 11.27
C THR A 690 10.93 19.75 12.73
N PRO A 691 11.16 21.04 13.08
CA PRO A 691 11.92 22.06 12.34
C PRO A 691 13.42 21.73 12.16
N GLU A 692 14.05 22.27 11.10
CA GLU A 692 15.43 21.94 10.71
C GLU A 692 16.50 22.22 11.78
N ASN A 693 16.24 23.14 12.70
CA ASN A 693 17.17 23.50 13.77
C ASN A 693 16.69 23.09 15.17
N SER A 694 15.55 22.43 15.32
CA SER A 694 14.97 22.11 16.63
C SER A 694 15.90 21.24 17.47
N PHE A 695 16.52 20.23 16.87
CA PHE A 695 17.54 19.39 17.51
C PHE A 695 18.78 20.20 17.97
N LEU A 696 19.29 21.09 17.12
CA LEU A 696 20.46 21.92 17.44
C LEU A 696 20.15 22.92 18.55
N LEU A 697 18.96 23.53 18.54
CA LEU A 697 18.46 24.39 19.61
C LEU A 697 18.26 23.60 20.91
N PHE A 698 17.76 22.37 20.85
CA PHE A 698 17.59 21.50 22.02
C PHE A 698 18.93 21.16 22.66
N VAL A 699 19.94 20.77 21.88
CA VAL A 699 21.30 20.52 22.42
C VAL A 699 21.94 21.80 22.97
N LYS A 700 21.71 22.97 22.35
CA LYS A 700 22.16 24.28 22.87
C LYS A 700 21.48 24.62 24.20
N ALA A 701 20.18 24.38 24.30
CA ALA A 701 19.39 24.54 25.53
C ALA A 701 19.93 23.65 26.66
N LEU A 702 20.19 22.36 26.40
CA LEU A 702 20.81 21.44 27.36
C LEU A 702 22.23 21.87 27.78
N ARG A 703 23.04 22.42 26.86
CA ARG A 703 24.36 22.97 27.19
C ARG A 703 24.29 24.09 28.23
N SER A 704 23.26 24.94 28.19
CA SER A 704 23.06 26.02 29.18
C SER A 704 22.78 25.52 30.61
N LEU A 705 22.40 24.25 30.76
CA LEU A 705 22.09 23.59 32.02
C LEU A 705 23.26 22.75 32.57
N ASN A 706 24.51 23.07 32.17
CA ASN A 706 25.75 22.39 32.56
C ASN A 706 25.85 20.91 32.16
N ALA A 707 25.37 20.55 30.96
CA ALA A 707 25.61 19.22 30.39
C ALA A 707 27.10 18.87 30.34
N ALA A 708 27.46 17.68 30.86
CA ALA A 708 28.85 17.24 30.93
C ALA A 708 29.46 17.11 29.52
N ARG A 709 30.57 17.83 29.26
CA ARG A 709 31.24 17.86 27.94
C ARG A 709 31.55 16.45 27.40
N ASP A 710 32.05 15.57 28.27
CA ASP A 710 32.30 14.15 27.98
C ASP A 710 31.09 13.41 27.38
N GLN A 711 29.87 13.71 27.83
CA GLN A 711 28.65 13.10 27.27
C GLN A 711 28.35 13.61 25.86
N LEU A 712 28.59 14.90 25.59
CA LEU A 712 28.44 15.46 24.24
C LEU A 712 29.50 14.95 23.28
N ASP A 713 30.73 14.73 23.75
CA ASP A 713 31.80 14.15 22.92
C ASP A 713 31.57 12.66 22.63
N LYS A 714 31.05 11.89 23.59
CA LYS A 714 30.54 10.53 23.37
C LYS A 714 29.41 10.51 22.35
N PHE A 715 28.44 11.41 22.47
CA PHE A 715 27.33 11.53 21.52
C PHE A 715 27.80 11.88 20.09
N LYS A 716 28.71 12.85 19.91
CA LYS A 716 29.30 13.16 18.58
C LYS A 716 30.06 11.97 17.97
N THR A 717 30.76 11.20 18.79
CA THR A 717 31.46 9.98 18.36
C THR A 717 30.46 8.94 17.87
N LEU A 718 29.36 8.79 18.59
CA LEU A 718 28.25 7.90 18.25
C LEU A 718 27.51 8.33 16.97
N LEU A 719 27.22 9.64 16.79
CA LEU A 719 26.66 10.18 15.54
C LEU A 719 27.55 9.84 14.33
N THR A 720 28.87 10.05 14.48
CA THR A 720 29.88 9.81 13.45
C THR A 720 30.00 8.33 13.07
N LYS A 721 29.76 7.42 14.04
CA LYS A 721 29.84 5.98 13.86
C LYS A 721 28.55 5.38 13.27
N ASN A 722 27.39 5.75 13.83
CA ASN A 722 26.12 5.07 13.57
C ASN A 722 25.34 5.64 12.36
N TYR A 723 25.56 6.91 11.98
CA TYR A 723 24.73 7.62 10.98
C TYR A 723 25.53 8.14 9.76
N GLY A 724 26.72 7.58 9.52
CA GLY A 724 27.50 7.79 8.30
C GLY A 724 27.80 9.26 7.97
N ALA A 725 27.59 9.66 6.71
CA ALA A 725 27.88 11.02 6.24
C ALA A 725 26.96 12.09 6.86
N ALA A 726 25.68 11.77 7.08
CA ALA A 726 24.72 12.67 7.72
C ALA A 726 25.10 12.94 9.18
N GLY A 727 25.39 11.88 9.95
CA GLY A 727 25.84 11.98 11.34
C GLY A 727 27.13 12.79 11.49
N LYS A 728 28.08 12.65 10.56
CA LYS A 728 29.30 13.49 10.51
C LYS A 728 28.99 14.98 10.30
N LYS A 729 28.07 15.31 9.38
CA LYS A 729 27.62 16.69 9.14
C LYS A 729 26.94 17.27 10.38
N ASP A 730 26.04 16.52 11.00
CA ASP A 730 25.29 16.96 12.18
C ASP A 730 26.22 17.12 13.40
N ALA A 731 27.18 16.20 13.62
CA ALA A 731 28.21 16.34 14.65
C ALA A 731 29.09 17.59 14.44
N ALA A 732 29.47 17.89 13.20
CA ALA A 732 30.22 19.11 12.88
C ALA A 732 29.41 20.41 13.10
N MET A 733 28.08 20.35 13.03
CA MET A 733 27.21 21.48 13.40
C MET A 733 27.17 21.68 14.92
N LEU A 734 27.19 20.61 15.72
CA LEU A 734 27.28 20.69 17.19
C LEU A 734 28.59 21.32 17.71
N ASP A 735 29.68 21.21 16.95
CA ASP A 735 30.95 21.88 17.27
C ASP A 735 30.97 23.37 16.87
N LYS A 736 30.09 23.80 15.96
CA LYS A 736 29.87 25.22 15.63
C LYS A 736 28.96 25.94 16.65
N LEU A 737 28.15 25.20 17.42
CA LEU A 737 27.37 25.71 18.54
C LEU A 737 28.25 25.97 19.78
N LYS A 738 29.16 26.95 19.68
CA LYS A 738 29.92 27.47 20.82
C LYS A 738 29.12 28.48 21.64
#